data_AF-A0A4R8K7N1-F1
#
_entry.id   AF-A0A4R8K7N1-F1
#
_cell.length_a   1.000
_cell.length_b   1.000
_cell.length_c   1.000
_cell.angle_alpha   90.00
_cell.angle_beta   90.00
_cell.angle_gamma   90.00
#
_symmetry.space_group_name_H-M   'P 1'
#
loop_
_entity.id
_entity.type
_entity.pdbx_description
1 polymer ?
#
loop_
_entity_poly.entity_id
_entity_poly.type
_entity_poly.pdbx_seq_one_letter_code
_entity_poly.pdbx_strand_id
1 'polypeptide(L)'
;MSRYCGDDDSKSILEAAAHWRDVALLGGGSVLTSKQLWTSSALELLDEYFVRRPDLGDGKYLEKLKQQLSPVDGPAKQLVAEMMWLLYLCPSSLTAAHKRKTIEAIWDWSSEPSPTDSRWLDDDVLAGIGSAGPGFNQNQWRELVFLINFLRRFRALSADDQVALMEDGWKFDEWLRQIQDWEARQFRHMLLFLLFPDDFERIFGKNDRKTIVRHYSKRERREVNRMDAVQLDRELHAIRKRLEVERGTTQLDYYVPPLKGEWRSETFAAATEGVTDEHILQALGEIDQEGVPEDAESTGYDLFFEGKRYPPKLVVSLAVKYATGEPLDRATFSGGEASSAFRLLRRLGFEVGAKDDPVGGIPELLDRFLKQANSGTELQTQGYLKEYRGLRVRLSFGKGGIARTPWIAFLGGEQSVTDGIYPSLLFFREQQQLVLCYGVSDEETPHLTWGELGGVETVRDWFKGRFGRTPERYGSSFVRAAYDVTQPLPMAELQQDLDDAIDIYNRALSADDENPQLETDELQHAHTPLPVRADLHEAVESFGTALRASGVQFGVQHDELVSAFVASLVAKPLVILTGLSGSGKTQIAIRFGEWLGKDRLHVAAVRPDWTGAEVLFGYEDALKRELDGRPAWAVPAPLEFILKAVADPQHPYLLLLDEMNLAHVERYFADVLSGMESGQPCIPNLHKGADGCWRLRVGAEPRVPFPRNLWIIGTVNVDETTYMFSPKVLDRANTFEFRVHSSDLLIEVAKPRPCEPGDQELVRGLLSIARDDGWHREHPNAAAGELSVRLRQLHELLSRYNLEFGHRLFYEAMRFASLSEEAGIGRVGAIMDRIVMQKILPRLHGSRRRLELPLLALAQFSRDLPNAVASDDLLPTAMVEEAPELGAALPVAYTKAIRMLRSLRANQFASFTE
;
A
#
# COMPACT_ATOMS: atom_id res chain seq x y z
N MET A 1 38.25 6.88 -16.55
CA MET A 1 38.38 7.15 -15.10
C MET A 1 37.00 7.39 -14.54
N SER A 2 36.68 6.87 -13.34
CA SER A 2 35.30 6.89 -12.79
C SER A 2 34.83 8.29 -12.32
N ARG A 3 35.66 9.31 -12.54
CA ARG A 3 35.36 10.72 -12.26
C ARG A 3 34.09 11.20 -12.98
N TYR A 4 33.77 10.67 -14.16
CA TYR A 4 32.54 11.02 -14.86
C TYR A 4 31.32 10.41 -14.18
N CYS A 5 30.37 11.23 -13.71
CA CYS A 5 29.18 10.80 -12.97
C CYS A 5 27.86 11.19 -13.67
N GLY A 6 27.89 11.53 -14.96
CA GLY A 6 26.72 12.02 -15.69
C GLY A 6 26.49 13.52 -15.46
N ASP A 7 25.26 13.90 -15.13
CA ASP A 7 24.87 15.28 -14.80
C ASP A 7 25.24 15.69 -13.36
N ASP A 8 25.69 14.73 -12.53
CA ASP A 8 26.17 14.99 -11.16
C ASP A 8 27.57 15.64 -11.18
N ASP A 9 27.76 16.74 -10.44
CA ASP A 9 29.08 17.39 -10.30
C ASP A 9 29.96 16.63 -9.29
N SER A 10 30.80 15.73 -9.81
CA SER A 10 31.79 15.02 -9.00
C SER A 10 33.04 15.84 -8.70
N LYS A 11 33.27 16.96 -9.39
CA LYS A 11 34.53 17.69 -9.32
C LYS A 11 34.69 18.36 -7.96
N SER A 12 33.69 19.11 -7.50
CA SER A 12 33.74 19.77 -6.18
C SER A 12 33.91 18.76 -5.03
N ILE A 13 33.28 17.59 -5.14
CA ILE A 13 33.39 16.52 -4.14
C ILE A 13 34.78 15.87 -4.15
N LEU A 14 35.36 15.61 -5.31
CA LEU A 14 36.71 15.05 -5.41
C LEU A 14 37.79 16.07 -5.01
N GLU A 15 37.58 17.36 -5.26
CA GLU A 15 38.44 18.43 -4.76
C GLU A 15 38.38 18.51 -3.22
N ALA A 16 37.19 18.37 -2.64
CA ALA A 16 37.00 18.30 -1.19
C ALA A 16 37.71 17.08 -0.58
N ALA A 17 37.61 15.92 -1.23
CA ALA A 17 38.31 14.71 -0.80
C ALA A 17 39.84 14.84 -0.89
N ALA A 18 40.36 15.45 -1.96
CA ALA A 18 41.78 15.72 -2.10
C ALA A 18 42.28 16.71 -1.03
N HIS A 19 41.51 17.76 -0.75
CA HIS A 19 41.80 18.68 0.33
C HIS A 19 41.84 17.97 1.70
N TRP A 20 40.86 17.11 1.97
CA TRP A 20 40.86 16.28 3.17
C TRP A 20 42.08 15.36 3.25
N ARG A 21 42.45 14.69 2.16
CA ARG A 21 43.64 13.82 2.12
C ARG A 21 44.90 14.59 2.52
N ASP A 22 45.12 15.75 1.92
CA ASP A 22 46.36 16.49 2.08
C ASP A 22 46.44 17.23 3.42
N VAL A 23 45.35 17.94 3.79
CA VAL A 23 45.32 18.77 5.00
C VAL A 23 45.04 17.95 6.25
N ALA A 24 44.08 17.04 6.20
CA ALA A 24 43.63 16.29 7.36
C ALA A 24 44.30 14.93 7.47
N LEU A 25 44.13 14.03 6.49
CA LEU A 25 44.61 12.64 6.61
C LEU A 25 46.14 12.56 6.74
N LEU A 26 46.89 13.25 5.87
CA LEU A 26 48.35 13.34 5.97
C LEU A 26 48.78 14.43 6.95
N GLY A 27 48.25 15.65 6.81
CA GLY A 27 48.71 16.83 7.55
C GLY A 27 48.22 17.02 9.00
N GLY A 28 47.14 16.36 9.43
CA GLY A 28 46.57 16.52 10.78
C GLY A 28 45.73 17.77 11.03
N GLY A 29 45.67 18.67 10.04
CA GLY A 29 44.88 19.90 10.07
C GLY A 29 43.38 19.65 9.94
N SER A 30 42.59 20.65 10.31
CA SER A 30 41.14 20.73 10.10
C SER A 30 40.84 21.02 8.63
N VAL A 31 39.75 20.44 8.11
CA VAL A 31 39.26 20.77 6.76
C VAL A 31 38.38 22.01 6.73
N LEU A 32 37.74 22.38 7.85
CA LEU A 32 36.84 23.53 7.92
C LEU A 32 37.48 24.78 8.55
N THR A 33 38.62 24.63 9.24
CA THR A 33 39.28 25.72 9.99
C THR A 33 40.81 25.64 9.90
N SER A 34 41.50 26.61 10.50
CA SER A 34 42.96 26.62 10.62
C SER A 34 43.52 25.79 11.79
N LYS A 35 42.66 25.06 12.52
CA LYS A 35 43.05 24.26 13.69
C LYS A 35 43.66 22.91 13.33
N GLN A 36 44.29 22.26 14.31
CA GLN A 36 44.76 20.87 14.23
C GLN A 36 43.73 19.96 14.91
N LEU A 37 42.90 19.26 14.11
CA LEU A 37 41.80 18.45 14.63
C LEU A 37 41.99 16.94 14.39
N TRP A 38 42.64 16.53 13.31
CA TRP A 38 42.79 15.11 12.92
C TRP A 38 44.01 14.45 13.59
N THR A 39 44.13 14.64 14.90
CA THR A 39 45.28 14.23 15.72
C THR A 39 45.05 12.90 16.45
N SER A 40 46.13 12.19 16.79
CA SER A 40 46.04 10.91 17.51
C SER A 40 45.36 11.05 18.88
N SER A 41 45.59 12.16 19.59
CA SER A 41 44.97 12.41 20.90
C SER A 41 43.45 12.53 20.81
N ALA A 42 42.94 13.23 19.79
CA ALA A 42 41.50 13.34 19.57
C ALA A 42 40.89 11.97 19.18
N LEU A 43 41.58 11.20 18.33
CA LEU A 43 41.15 9.87 17.93
C LEU A 43 41.13 8.86 19.09
N GLU A 44 42.07 8.97 20.03
CA GLU A 44 42.10 8.14 21.25
C GLU A 44 40.89 8.41 22.16
N LEU A 45 40.49 9.69 22.31
CA LEU A 45 39.27 10.04 23.04
C LEU A 45 38.02 9.48 22.36
N LEU A 46 37.92 9.54 21.04
CA LEU A 46 36.80 8.95 20.31
C LEU A 46 36.78 7.43 20.42
N ASP A 47 37.94 6.76 20.42
CA ASP A 47 38.01 5.32 20.68
C ASP A 47 37.47 4.99 22.08
N GLU A 48 37.93 5.70 23.11
CA GLU A 48 37.53 5.43 24.49
C GLU A 48 36.03 5.67 24.72
N TYR A 49 35.50 6.79 24.26
CA TYR A 49 34.17 7.26 24.63
C TYR A 49 33.06 6.92 23.62
N PHE A 50 33.41 6.61 22.37
CA PHE A 50 32.44 6.26 21.34
C PHE A 50 32.59 4.81 20.87
N VAL A 51 33.78 4.38 20.45
CA VAL A 51 33.99 3.03 19.89
C VAL A 51 33.89 1.94 20.96
N ARG A 52 34.58 2.11 22.09
CA ARG A 52 34.59 1.12 23.19
C ARG A 52 33.38 1.22 24.10
N ARG A 53 32.61 2.30 24.01
CA ARG A 53 31.40 2.57 24.81
C ARG A 53 30.22 2.90 23.89
N PRO A 54 29.80 1.97 23.02
CA PRO A 54 28.67 2.20 22.14
C PRO A 54 27.40 2.38 22.98
N ASP A 55 26.70 3.50 22.76
CA ASP A 55 25.36 3.68 23.29
C ASP A 55 24.39 2.87 22.43
N LEU A 56 23.76 1.85 23.03
CA LEU A 56 22.77 0.98 22.38
C LEU A 56 21.32 1.34 22.76
N GLY A 57 21.09 2.45 23.48
CA GLY A 57 19.75 2.89 23.90
C GLY A 57 18.90 3.51 22.78
N ASP A 58 17.66 3.90 23.09
CA ASP A 58 16.64 4.24 22.07
C ASP A 58 16.59 5.72 21.64
N GLY A 59 17.66 6.47 21.86
CA GLY A 59 17.75 7.88 21.45
C GLY A 59 17.96 8.04 19.94
N LYS A 60 17.67 9.24 19.41
CA LYS A 60 18.05 9.55 18.02
C LYS A 60 19.57 9.54 17.89
N TYR A 61 20.09 9.18 16.71
CA TYR A 61 21.54 9.06 16.48
C TYR A 61 22.35 10.26 16.99
N LEU A 62 21.96 11.50 16.65
CA LEU A 62 22.67 12.70 17.10
C LEU A 62 22.56 12.96 18.60
N GLU A 63 21.47 12.57 19.25
CA GLU A 63 21.31 12.71 20.70
C GLU A 63 22.25 11.75 21.44
N LYS A 64 22.31 10.50 20.98
CA LYS A 64 23.23 9.48 21.51
C LYS A 64 24.68 9.87 21.28
N LEU A 65 25.01 10.32 20.07
CA LEU A 65 26.35 10.81 19.74
C LEU A 65 26.73 11.99 20.64
N LYS A 66 25.83 12.97 20.85
CA LYS A 66 26.06 14.10 21.76
C LYS A 66 26.31 13.64 23.20
N GLN A 67 25.54 12.67 23.68
CA GLN A 67 25.69 12.13 25.03
C GLN A 67 27.02 11.38 25.20
N GLN A 68 27.38 10.52 24.25
CA GLN A 68 28.65 9.78 24.25
C GLN A 68 29.86 10.72 24.19
N LEU A 69 29.74 11.85 23.47
CA LEU A 69 30.80 12.86 23.37
C LEU A 69 30.76 13.91 24.47
N SER A 70 29.78 13.91 25.38
CA SER A 70 29.71 14.86 26.50
C SER A 70 31.00 14.96 27.33
N PRO A 71 31.69 13.86 27.71
CA PRO A 71 32.92 13.91 28.49
C PRO A 71 34.17 14.27 27.65
N VAL A 72 34.02 14.36 26.33
CA VAL A 72 35.11 14.64 25.38
C VAL A 72 35.27 16.17 25.22
N ASP A 73 36.50 16.61 24.99
CA ASP A 73 36.84 18.02 24.82
C ASP A 73 36.37 18.61 23.48
N GLY A 74 36.46 19.94 23.35
CA GLY A 74 36.00 20.67 22.16
C GLY A 74 36.62 20.16 20.84
N PRO A 75 37.95 20.00 20.74
CA PRO A 75 38.60 19.53 19.52
C PRO A 75 38.10 18.18 19.02
N ALA A 76 37.89 17.19 19.90
CA ALA A 76 37.41 15.89 19.46
C ALA A 76 35.92 15.90 19.07
N LYS A 77 35.09 16.80 19.61
CA LYS A 77 33.72 17.05 19.10
C LYS A 77 33.73 17.66 17.70
N GLN A 78 34.62 18.61 17.45
CA GLN A 78 34.81 19.22 16.13
C GLN A 78 35.32 18.20 15.11
N LEU A 79 36.24 17.32 15.53
CA LEU A 79 36.69 16.20 14.70
C LEU A 79 35.54 15.31 14.25
N VAL A 80 34.57 15.00 15.13
CA VAL A 80 33.38 14.21 14.75
C VAL A 80 32.52 14.95 13.73
N ALA A 81 32.39 16.28 13.82
CA ALA A 81 31.69 17.07 12.81
C ALA A 81 32.36 16.94 11.43
N GLU A 82 33.70 17.02 11.37
CA GLU A 82 34.44 16.84 10.11
C GLU A 82 34.43 15.40 9.60
N MET A 83 34.39 14.40 10.49
CA MET A 83 34.20 13.00 10.11
C MET A 83 32.81 12.76 9.50
N MET A 84 31.76 13.36 10.06
CA MET A 84 30.41 13.28 9.49
C MET A 84 30.32 14.01 8.15
N TRP A 85 31.00 15.15 8.01
CA TRP A 85 31.16 15.83 6.72
C TRP A 85 31.75 14.88 5.66
N LEU A 86 32.83 14.16 6.00
CA LEU A 86 33.46 13.20 5.09
C LEU A 86 32.51 12.05 4.72
N LEU A 87 31.81 11.47 5.71
CA LEU A 87 30.81 10.42 5.49
C LEU A 87 29.68 10.86 4.54
N TYR A 88 29.39 12.16 4.49
CA TYR A 88 28.29 12.73 3.71
C TYR A 88 28.68 13.26 2.31
N LEU A 89 29.96 13.19 1.91
CA LEU A 89 30.40 13.64 0.59
C LEU A 89 29.78 12.82 -0.56
N CYS A 90 29.64 11.50 -0.41
CA CYS A 90 29.08 10.63 -1.45
C CYS A 90 27.54 10.52 -1.47
N PRO A 91 26.84 10.33 -0.34
CA PRO A 91 25.40 10.03 -0.34
C PRO A 91 24.53 11.16 -0.93
N SER A 92 23.78 10.91 -2.00
CA SER A 92 22.81 11.87 -2.57
C SER A 92 21.39 11.74 -1.97
N SER A 93 21.16 10.78 -1.08
CA SER A 93 19.87 10.57 -0.40
C SER A 93 19.54 11.63 0.66
N LEU A 94 20.53 12.44 1.07
CA LEU A 94 20.37 13.53 2.03
C LEU A 94 20.59 14.86 1.29
N THR A 95 19.74 15.85 1.54
CA THR A 95 19.90 17.18 0.94
C THR A 95 21.13 17.89 1.53
N ALA A 96 21.78 18.75 0.74
CA ALA A 96 22.92 19.55 1.18
C ALA A 96 22.60 20.35 2.48
N ALA A 97 21.41 20.95 2.54
CA ALA A 97 20.92 21.65 3.72
C ALA A 97 20.83 20.76 4.97
N HIS A 98 20.39 19.50 4.84
CA HIS A 98 20.32 18.57 5.96
C HIS A 98 21.71 18.14 6.44
N LYS A 99 22.63 17.89 5.51
CA LYS A 99 24.03 17.56 5.82
C LYS A 99 24.70 18.71 6.58
N ARG A 100 24.61 19.92 6.05
CA ARG A 100 25.15 21.15 6.67
C ARG A 100 24.63 21.34 8.09
N LYS A 101 23.30 21.31 8.25
CA LYS A 101 22.65 21.45 9.57
C LYS A 101 23.14 20.40 10.57
N THR A 102 23.40 19.17 10.11
CA THR A 102 23.91 18.10 10.97
C THR A 102 25.35 18.37 11.40
N ILE A 103 26.20 18.78 10.47
CA ILE A 103 27.62 19.11 10.74
C ILE A 103 27.70 20.29 11.72
N GLU A 104 26.96 21.36 11.47
CA GLU A 104 26.86 22.54 12.34
C GLU A 104 26.35 22.16 13.74
N ALA A 105 25.28 21.36 13.82
CA ALA A 105 24.74 20.93 15.10
C ALA A 105 25.75 20.14 15.94
N ILE A 106 26.60 19.30 15.32
CA ILE A 106 27.67 18.57 16.02
C ILE A 106 28.79 19.52 16.42
N TRP A 107 29.18 20.44 15.54
CA TRP A 107 30.21 21.44 15.80
C TRP A 107 29.86 22.30 17.02
N ASP A 108 28.61 22.75 17.13
CA ASP A 108 28.11 23.56 18.23
C ASP A 108 28.28 22.90 19.62
N TRP A 109 28.44 21.57 19.68
CA TRP A 109 28.70 20.88 20.95
C TRP A 109 30.07 21.22 21.54
N SER A 110 30.99 21.75 20.74
CA SER A 110 32.27 22.28 21.23
C SER A 110 32.15 23.66 21.86
N SER A 111 30.98 24.31 21.77
CA SER A 111 30.73 25.70 22.21
C SER A 111 31.61 26.74 21.51
N GLU A 112 32.12 26.42 20.32
CA GLU A 112 32.85 27.35 19.46
C GLU A 112 32.02 27.71 18.23
N PRO A 113 32.21 28.90 17.63
CA PRO A 113 31.47 29.28 16.43
C PRO A 113 31.72 28.30 15.27
N SER A 114 30.63 27.87 14.64
CA SER A 114 30.66 27.00 13.46
C SER A 114 31.29 27.71 12.25
N PRO A 115 32.11 27.03 11.43
CA PRO A 115 32.78 27.61 10.27
C PRO A 115 31.84 27.69 9.06
N THR A 116 30.76 28.48 9.17
CA THR A 116 29.70 28.61 8.15
C THR A 116 30.20 29.20 6.83
N ASP A 117 31.31 29.92 6.85
CA ASP A 117 31.91 30.57 5.66
C ASP A 117 32.88 29.64 4.90
N SER A 118 33.02 28.38 5.31
CA SER A 118 33.88 27.41 4.63
C SER A 118 33.24 26.94 3.32
N ARG A 119 33.93 27.14 2.20
CA ARG A 119 33.51 26.64 0.87
C ARG A 119 33.23 25.13 0.84
N TRP A 120 33.80 24.38 1.78
CA TRP A 120 33.61 22.93 1.87
C TRP A 120 32.24 22.54 2.44
N LEU A 121 31.45 23.52 2.90
CA LEU A 121 30.05 23.36 3.30
C LEU A 121 29.06 23.87 2.24
N ASP A 122 29.53 24.27 1.05
CA ASP A 122 28.69 24.72 -0.05
C ASP A 122 27.82 23.59 -0.62
N ASP A 123 26.72 23.96 -1.30
CA ASP A 123 25.73 23.00 -1.80
C ASP A 123 26.31 22.06 -2.87
N ASP A 124 27.28 22.51 -3.66
CA ASP A 124 27.94 21.72 -4.71
C ASP A 124 28.83 20.61 -4.12
N VAL A 125 29.51 20.88 -2.99
CA VAL A 125 30.28 19.87 -2.24
C VAL A 125 29.34 18.90 -1.51
N LEU A 126 28.22 19.39 -0.99
CA LEU A 126 27.28 18.58 -0.22
C LEU A 126 26.14 17.95 -1.04
N ALA A 127 26.11 18.12 -2.36
CA ALA A 127 25.07 17.55 -3.24
C ALA A 127 25.05 16.01 -3.22
N GLY A 128 26.23 15.39 -3.11
CA GLY A 128 26.39 13.94 -3.23
C GLY A 128 26.45 13.45 -4.67
N ILE A 129 26.99 12.25 -4.85
CA ILE A 129 27.35 11.65 -6.15
C ILE A 129 26.94 10.19 -6.25
N GLY A 130 26.14 9.66 -5.33
CA GLY A 130 25.66 8.29 -5.39
C GLY A 130 24.78 7.89 -4.22
N SER A 131 23.95 6.85 -4.40
CA SER A 131 23.13 6.32 -3.32
C SER A 131 23.98 5.47 -2.37
N ALA A 132 23.97 5.84 -1.09
CA ALA A 132 24.55 5.03 -0.02
C ALA A 132 23.64 3.85 0.39
N GLY A 133 22.40 3.81 -0.08
CA GLY A 133 21.41 2.78 0.27
C GLY A 133 20.85 2.87 1.71
N PRO A 134 19.78 2.13 2.03
CA PRO A 134 19.16 2.17 3.37
C PRO A 134 20.08 1.71 4.50
N GLY A 135 21.01 0.79 4.20
CA GLY A 135 21.96 0.23 5.16
C GLY A 135 22.90 1.28 5.77
N PHE A 136 23.41 2.21 4.96
CA PHE A 136 24.25 3.33 5.43
C PHE A 136 23.49 4.24 6.39
N ASN A 137 22.26 4.65 6.04
CA ASN A 137 21.46 5.57 6.86
C ASN A 137 21.08 4.96 8.22
N GLN A 138 20.82 3.65 8.28
CA GLN A 138 20.51 2.95 9.52
C GLN A 138 21.75 2.65 10.37
N ASN A 139 22.94 2.57 9.76
CA ASN A 139 24.18 2.16 10.41
C ASN A 139 25.27 3.25 10.41
N GLN A 140 24.91 4.54 10.35
CA GLN A 140 25.89 5.64 10.32
C GLN A 140 26.91 5.58 11.47
N TRP A 141 26.47 5.16 12.67
CA TRP A 141 27.36 4.96 13.82
C TRP A 141 28.43 3.89 13.55
N ARG A 142 28.10 2.82 12.81
CA ARG A 142 29.07 1.76 12.43
C ARG A 142 30.05 2.25 11.36
N GLU A 143 29.59 3.09 10.43
CA GLU A 143 30.47 3.74 9.45
C GLU A 143 31.44 4.71 10.15
N LEU A 144 30.97 5.45 11.16
CA LEU A 144 31.82 6.30 12.00
C LEU A 144 32.82 5.49 12.84
N VAL A 145 32.41 4.35 13.43
CA VAL A 145 33.33 3.42 14.11
C VAL A 145 34.41 2.91 13.16
N PHE A 146 34.04 2.52 11.94
CA PHE A 146 34.99 2.09 10.92
C PHE A 146 35.98 3.20 10.56
N LEU A 147 35.50 4.43 10.35
CA LEU A 147 36.34 5.60 10.08
C LEU A 147 37.33 5.89 11.22
N ILE A 148 36.89 5.82 12.48
CA ILE A 148 37.77 6.01 13.65
C ILE A 148 38.86 4.92 13.68
N ASN A 149 38.48 3.65 13.50
CA ASN A 149 39.42 2.53 13.49
C ASN A 149 40.43 2.62 12.33
N PHE A 150 39.95 3.02 11.15
CA PHE A 150 40.79 3.33 9.99
C PHE A 150 41.84 4.38 10.32
N LEU A 151 41.42 5.56 10.80
CA LEU A 151 42.32 6.68 11.06
C LEU A 151 43.35 6.37 12.14
N ARG A 152 42.93 5.68 13.21
CA ARG A 152 43.85 5.27 14.29
C ARG A 152 44.95 4.35 13.77
N ARG A 153 44.58 3.38 12.94
CA ARG A 153 45.54 2.43 12.37
C ARG A 153 46.43 3.09 11.31
N PHE A 154 45.89 4.00 10.52
CA PHE A 154 46.64 4.79 9.54
C PHE A 154 47.68 5.69 10.23
N ARG A 155 47.28 6.39 11.29
CA ARG A 155 48.17 7.26 12.08
C ARG A 155 49.27 6.53 12.85
N ALA A 156 49.08 5.23 13.11
CA ALA A 156 50.11 4.40 13.72
C ALA A 156 51.24 4.01 12.74
N LEU A 157 51.04 4.21 11.43
CA LEU A 157 52.07 4.00 10.42
C LEU A 157 53.10 5.12 10.42
N SER A 158 54.30 4.82 9.91
CA SER A 158 55.32 5.85 9.65
C SER A 158 54.84 6.85 8.59
N ALA A 159 55.38 8.06 8.57
CA ALA A 159 55.01 9.05 7.56
C ALA A 159 55.30 8.54 6.14
N ASP A 160 56.39 7.81 5.94
CA ASP A 160 56.76 7.21 4.66
C ASP A 160 55.73 6.15 4.23
N ASP A 161 55.28 5.30 5.15
CA ASP A 161 54.23 4.30 4.87
C ASP A 161 52.87 4.94 4.57
N GLN A 162 52.52 6.03 5.26
CA GLN A 162 51.28 6.79 5.01
C GLN A 162 51.27 7.37 3.59
N VAL A 163 52.38 7.98 3.17
CA VAL A 163 52.52 8.51 1.81
C VAL A 163 52.49 7.38 0.78
N ALA A 164 53.23 6.29 1.02
CA ALA A 164 53.26 5.14 0.11
C ALA A 164 51.87 4.50 -0.10
N LEU A 165 51.02 4.49 0.93
CA LEU A 165 49.63 4.02 0.79
C LEU A 165 48.74 5.00 0.00
N MET A 166 49.02 6.31 0.04
CA MET A 166 48.27 7.31 -0.73
C MET A 166 48.69 7.39 -2.21
N GLU A 167 49.78 6.73 -2.59
CA GLU A 167 50.25 6.65 -3.98
C GLU A 167 49.68 5.44 -4.74
N ASP A 168 49.14 4.44 -4.04
CA ASP A 168 48.69 3.17 -4.64
C ASP A 168 47.38 2.70 -4.02
N GLY A 169 46.28 2.92 -4.74
CA GLY A 169 44.94 2.59 -4.28
C GLY A 169 44.71 1.09 -4.03
N TRP A 170 45.41 0.21 -4.74
CA TRP A 170 45.30 -1.24 -4.55
C TRP A 170 46.05 -1.71 -3.31
N LYS A 171 47.22 -1.14 -3.02
CA LYS A 171 47.91 -1.37 -1.74
C LYS A 171 47.09 -0.82 -0.57
N PHE A 172 46.48 0.35 -0.74
CA PHE A 172 45.57 0.89 0.25
C PHE A 172 44.39 -0.04 0.51
N ASP A 173 43.76 -0.56 -0.55
CA ASP A 173 42.64 -1.49 -0.41
C ASP A 173 43.00 -2.81 0.29
N GLU A 174 44.14 -3.41 -0.06
CA GLU A 174 44.65 -4.60 0.64
C GLU A 174 44.99 -4.28 2.11
N TRP A 175 45.51 -3.09 2.38
CA TRP A 175 45.80 -2.66 3.75
C TRP A 175 44.51 -2.47 4.58
N LEU A 176 43.41 -2.00 3.98
CA LEU A 176 42.12 -1.85 4.67
C LEU A 176 41.59 -3.16 5.26
N ARG A 177 42.02 -4.33 4.74
CA ARG A 177 41.64 -5.65 5.26
C ARG A 177 42.02 -5.87 6.72
N GLN A 178 42.98 -5.09 7.21
CA GLN A 178 43.42 -5.14 8.61
C GLN A 178 42.48 -4.42 9.58
N ILE A 179 41.50 -3.67 9.06
CA ILE A 179 40.55 -2.91 9.85
C ILE A 179 39.30 -3.78 10.08
N GLN A 180 38.77 -3.74 11.30
CA GLN A 180 37.56 -4.50 11.63
C GLN A 180 36.38 -4.08 10.74
N ASP A 181 35.55 -5.06 10.33
CA ASP A 181 34.37 -4.89 9.49
C ASP A 181 34.61 -4.29 8.10
N TRP A 182 35.86 -4.25 7.61
CA TRP A 182 36.24 -3.63 6.33
C TRP A 182 35.38 -4.08 5.14
N GLU A 183 35.01 -5.37 5.05
CA GLU A 183 34.20 -5.90 3.95
C GLU A 183 32.70 -5.57 4.09
N ALA A 184 32.24 -5.30 5.30
CA ALA A 184 30.82 -5.12 5.61
C ALA A 184 30.34 -3.67 5.52
N ARG A 185 31.26 -2.71 5.45
CA ARG A 185 30.98 -1.26 5.50
C ARG A 185 30.90 -0.65 4.12
N GLN A 186 29.87 0.16 3.89
CA GLN A 186 29.70 0.84 2.60
C GLN A 186 30.67 2.01 2.45
N PHE A 187 31.05 2.64 3.56
CA PHE A 187 31.99 3.75 3.53
C PHE A 187 33.39 3.35 3.06
N ARG A 188 33.80 2.08 3.18
CA ARG A 188 35.03 1.57 2.53
C ARG A 188 35.06 1.93 1.05
N HIS A 189 33.97 1.63 0.34
CA HIS A 189 33.91 1.83 -1.11
C HIS A 189 33.87 3.32 -1.47
N MET A 190 33.23 4.13 -0.63
CA MET A 190 33.25 5.59 -0.78
C MET A 190 34.66 6.14 -0.60
N LEU A 191 35.37 5.70 0.44
CA LEU A 191 36.75 6.11 0.73
C LEU A 191 37.69 5.78 -0.43
N LEU A 192 37.58 4.57 -0.99
CA LEU A 192 38.37 4.15 -2.16
C LEU A 192 38.09 5.03 -3.39
N PHE A 193 36.82 5.30 -3.69
CA PHE A 193 36.46 6.19 -4.78
C PHE A 193 36.94 7.64 -4.56
N LEU A 194 36.77 8.18 -3.34
CA LEU A 194 37.15 9.56 -3.01
C LEU A 194 38.66 9.79 -3.10
N LEU A 195 39.47 8.81 -2.66
CA LEU A 195 40.93 8.90 -2.69
C LEU A 195 41.54 8.50 -4.04
N PHE A 196 40.94 7.51 -4.69
CA PHE A 196 41.47 6.87 -5.89
C PHE A 196 40.38 6.69 -6.98
N PRO A 197 39.75 7.79 -7.45
CA PRO A 197 38.64 7.72 -8.42
C PRO A 197 39.07 7.18 -9.79
N ASP A 198 40.37 7.09 -10.04
CA ASP A 198 40.91 6.57 -11.30
C ASP A 198 41.03 5.04 -11.29
N ASP A 199 41.03 4.43 -10.09
CA ASP A 199 41.13 2.99 -9.87
C ASP A 199 39.81 2.35 -9.46
N PHE A 200 39.00 3.04 -8.64
CA PHE A 200 37.78 2.50 -8.05
C PHE A 200 36.52 3.23 -8.53
N GLU A 201 35.42 2.49 -8.67
CA GLU A 201 34.14 2.97 -9.19
C GLU A 201 33.21 3.50 -8.08
N ARG A 202 32.33 4.46 -8.41
CA ARG A 202 31.29 4.99 -7.50
C ARG A 202 30.11 4.03 -7.24
N ILE A 203 30.40 2.75 -7.04
CA ILE A 203 29.41 1.69 -6.78
C ILE A 203 29.60 1.21 -5.34
N PHE A 204 28.82 1.76 -4.42
CA PHE A 204 29.00 1.53 -2.97
C PHE A 204 28.18 0.36 -2.40
N GLY A 205 27.18 -0.13 -3.14
CA GLY A 205 26.32 -1.24 -2.72
C GLY A 205 26.88 -2.61 -3.12
N LYS A 206 26.89 -3.57 -2.18
CA LYS A 206 27.39 -4.94 -2.42
C LYS A 206 26.65 -5.67 -3.56
N ASN A 207 25.33 -5.51 -3.65
CA ASN A 207 24.51 -6.20 -4.65
C ASN A 207 24.78 -5.68 -6.06
N ASP A 208 24.78 -4.37 -6.27
CA ASP A 208 25.01 -3.76 -7.59
C ASP A 208 26.40 -4.12 -8.13
N ARG A 209 27.43 -4.09 -7.27
CA ARG A 209 28.79 -4.54 -7.62
C ARG A 209 28.79 -5.95 -8.17
N LYS A 210 28.14 -6.89 -7.47
CA LYS A 210 28.05 -8.30 -7.92
C LYS A 210 27.28 -8.44 -9.23
N THR A 211 26.19 -7.69 -9.41
CA THR A 211 25.37 -7.74 -10.62
C THR A 211 26.12 -7.24 -11.84
N ILE A 212 26.81 -6.10 -11.71
CA ILE A 212 27.63 -5.51 -12.78
C ILE A 212 28.77 -6.45 -13.16
N VAL A 213 29.46 -7.03 -12.17
CA VAL A 213 30.51 -8.01 -12.43
C VAL A 213 29.95 -9.22 -13.16
N ARG A 214 28.82 -9.80 -12.73
CA ARG A 214 28.20 -10.97 -13.39
C ARG A 214 27.89 -10.69 -14.86
N HIS A 215 27.27 -9.55 -15.12
CA HIS A 215 26.88 -9.08 -16.44
C HIS A 215 28.09 -8.97 -17.37
N TYR A 216 29.09 -8.15 -17.02
CA TYR A 216 30.21 -7.90 -17.93
C TYR A 216 31.32 -8.96 -17.88
N SER A 217 31.49 -9.73 -16.81
CA SER A 217 32.56 -10.74 -16.73
C SER A 217 32.18 -12.09 -17.34
N LYS A 218 30.87 -12.34 -17.56
CA LYS A 218 30.32 -13.65 -17.97
C LYS A 218 30.73 -14.82 -17.07
N ARG A 219 31.13 -14.54 -15.81
CA ARG A 219 31.46 -15.56 -14.81
C ARG A 219 30.20 -16.13 -14.16
N GLU A 220 30.31 -17.37 -13.69
CA GLU A 220 29.23 -18.08 -13.02
C GLU A 220 28.76 -17.39 -11.74
N ARG A 221 27.45 -17.44 -11.46
CA ARG A 221 26.84 -16.78 -10.28
C ARG A 221 27.49 -17.23 -8.96
N ARG A 222 27.82 -18.51 -8.86
CA ARG A 222 28.45 -19.09 -7.67
C ARG A 222 29.88 -18.57 -7.47
N GLU A 223 30.59 -18.30 -8.54
CA GLU A 223 31.95 -17.76 -8.50
C GLU A 223 31.93 -16.31 -8.01
N VAL A 224 31.10 -15.46 -8.62
CA VAL A 224 30.99 -14.05 -8.22
C VAL A 224 30.47 -13.89 -6.79
N ASN A 225 29.59 -14.78 -6.33
CA ASN A 225 29.07 -14.72 -4.96
C ASN A 225 30.12 -15.02 -3.88
N ARG A 226 31.18 -15.76 -4.22
CA ARG A 226 32.30 -16.10 -3.34
C ARG A 226 33.41 -15.06 -3.34
N MET A 227 33.39 -14.12 -4.28
CA MET A 227 34.37 -13.05 -4.34
C MET A 227 34.25 -12.13 -3.12
N ASP A 228 35.40 -11.81 -2.53
CA ASP A 228 35.50 -10.77 -1.51
C ASP A 228 35.45 -9.37 -2.16
N ALA A 229 35.45 -8.33 -1.31
CA ALA A 229 35.31 -6.97 -1.80
C ALA A 229 36.47 -6.52 -2.71
N VAL A 230 37.72 -6.94 -2.43
CA VAL A 230 38.92 -6.60 -3.23
C VAL A 230 38.86 -7.29 -4.58
N GLN A 231 38.47 -8.57 -4.60
CA GLN A 231 38.28 -9.33 -5.84
C GLN A 231 37.22 -8.68 -6.73
N LEU A 232 36.10 -8.25 -6.14
CA LEU A 232 35.06 -7.52 -6.87
C LEU A 232 35.56 -6.17 -7.41
N ASP A 233 36.34 -5.41 -6.63
CA ASP A 233 36.95 -4.15 -7.09
C ASP A 233 37.87 -4.38 -8.30
N ARG A 234 38.71 -5.43 -8.27
CA ARG A 234 39.59 -5.79 -9.39
C ARG A 234 38.83 -6.19 -10.64
N GLU A 235 37.76 -6.98 -10.50
CA GLU A 235 36.92 -7.33 -11.64
C GLU A 235 36.24 -6.10 -12.22
N LEU A 236 35.69 -5.21 -11.39
CA LEU A 236 35.07 -3.96 -11.85
C LEU A 236 36.08 -3.06 -12.58
N HIS A 237 37.32 -2.96 -12.09
CA HIS A 237 38.38 -2.23 -12.76
C HIS A 237 38.75 -2.84 -14.12
N ALA A 238 38.88 -4.16 -14.18
CA ALA A 238 39.18 -4.87 -15.43
C ALA A 238 38.05 -4.68 -16.47
N ILE A 239 36.80 -4.80 -16.03
CA ILE A 239 35.62 -4.53 -16.85
C ILE A 239 35.65 -3.09 -17.35
N ARG A 240 35.94 -2.12 -16.47
CA ARG A 240 36.03 -0.71 -16.83
C ARG A 240 37.06 -0.47 -17.94
N LYS A 241 38.29 -0.94 -17.76
CA LYS A 241 39.36 -0.77 -18.77
C LYS A 241 38.99 -1.37 -20.11
N ARG A 242 38.33 -2.53 -20.10
CA ARG A 242 37.84 -3.16 -21.32
C ARG A 242 36.75 -2.31 -21.99
N LEU A 243 35.75 -1.84 -21.24
CA LEU A 243 34.68 -0.98 -21.76
C LEU A 243 35.21 0.35 -22.30
N GLU A 244 36.23 0.95 -21.67
CA GLU A 244 36.86 2.19 -22.16
C GLU A 244 37.49 2.00 -23.56
N VAL A 245 38.12 0.85 -23.79
CA VAL A 245 38.68 0.47 -25.10
C VAL A 245 37.56 0.17 -26.10
N GLU A 246 36.57 -0.64 -25.72
CA GLU A 246 35.46 -1.04 -26.60
C GLU A 246 34.58 0.14 -27.03
N ARG A 247 34.35 1.11 -26.14
CA ARG A 247 33.50 2.27 -26.39
C ARG A 247 34.27 3.50 -26.90
N GLY A 248 35.61 3.46 -26.89
CA GLY A 248 36.45 4.58 -27.32
C GLY A 248 36.29 5.85 -26.47
N THR A 249 35.82 5.73 -25.23
CA THR A 249 35.60 6.86 -24.32
C THR A 249 35.91 6.48 -22.89
N THR A 250 36.45 7.44 -22.13
CA THR A 250 36.67 7.32 -20.69
C THR A 250 35.49 7.85 -19.87
N GLN A 251 34.51 8.49 -20.50
CA GLN A 251 33.29 9.01 -19.89
C GLN A 251 32.22 7.91 -19.82
N LEU A 252 32.47 6.94 -18.96
CA LEU A 252 31.57 5.82 -18.70
C LEU A 252 31.13 5.86 -17.24
N ASP A 253 29.87 5.52 -16.99
CA ASP A 253 29.35 5.40 -15.64
C ASP A 253 28.23 4.36 -15.61
N TYR A 254 28.29 3.42 -14.67
CA TYR A 254 27.33 2.32 -14.59
C TYR A 254 25.91 2.78 -14.20
N TYR A 255 25.72 3.97 -13.66
CA TYR A 255 24.42 4.55 -13.35
C TYR A 255 23.94 5.60 -14.36
N VAL A 256 24.65 5.78 -15.47
CA VAL A 256 24.27 6.66 -16.58
C VAL A 256 24.02 5.83 -17.84
N PRO A 257 23.02 6.17 -18.68
CA PRO A 257 22.87 5.55 -20.00
C PRO A 257 24.14 5.71 -20.86
N PRO A 258 24.50 4.71 -21.69
CA PRO A 258 23.76 3.48 -21.97
C PRO A 258 24.03 2.34 -20.96
N LEU A 259 25.15 2.39 -20.21
CA LEU A 259 25.57 1.28 -19.34
C LEU A 259 24.52 0.92 -18.28
N LYS A 260 23.85 1.91 -17.68
CA LYS A 260 22.73 1.66 -16.75
C LYS A 260 21.63 0.80 -17.35
N GLY A 261 21.35 0.98 -18.65
CA GLY A 261 20.39 0.18 -19.38
C GLY A 261 20.93 -1.21 -19.68
N GLU A 262 22.23 -1.35 -20.00
CA GLU A 262 22.87 -2.61 -20.37
C GLU A 262 22.84 -3.63 -19.22
N TRP A 263 23.45 -3.34 -18.06
CA TRP A 263 23.51 -4.32 -16.97
C TRP A 263 22.20 -4.50 -16.21
N ARG A 264 21.26 -3.55 -16.35
CA ARG A 264 19.87 -3.72 -15.87
C ARG A 264 18.98 -4.46 -16.87
N SER A 265 19.30 -4.45 -18.16
CA SER A 265 18.55 -5.16 -19.22
C SER A 265 19.07 -6.57 -19.47
N GLU A 266 20.38 -6.82 -19.35
CA GLU A 266 21.00 -8.12 -19.67
C GLU A 266 20.56 -9.25 -18.75
N THR A 267 20.11 -8.99 -17.53
CA THR A 267 19.46 -10.04 -16.71
C THR A 267 18.27 -10.68 -17.43
N PHE A 268 17.59 -9.94 -18.31
CA PHE A 268 16.50 -10.46 -19.12
C PHE A 268 16.91 -10.70 -20.58
N ALA A 269 17.66 -9.77 -21.19
CA ALA A 269 18.05 -9.84 -22.60
C ALA A 269 19.07 -10.96 -22.89
N ALA A 270 20.07 -11.20 -22.02
CA ALA A 270 21.00 -12.32 -22.21
C ALA A 270 20.34 -13.67 -21.93
N ALA A 271 19.45 -13.71 -20.92
CA ALA A 271 18.67 -14.92 -20.64
C ALA A 271 17.71 -15.29 -21.78
N THR A 272 17.33 -14.34 -22.64
CA THR A 272 16.34 -14.54 -23.71
C THR A 272 16.93 -14.45 -25.13
N GLU A 273 18.26 -14.33 -25.27
CA GLU A 273 18.94 -14.11 -26.55
C GLU A 273 18.82 -15.32 -27.51
N GLY A 274 18.74 -16.54 -26.98
CA GLY A 274 18.56 -17.78 -27.75
C GLY A 274 17.12 -18.28 -27.86
N VAL A 275 16.14 -17.52 -27.37
CA VAL A 275 14.73 -17.95 -27.38
C VAL A 275 14.14 -17.73 -28.77
N THR A 276 13.65 -18.81 -29.39
CA THR A 276 12.97 -18.84 -30.68
C THR A 276 11.48 -19.12 -30.48
N ASP A 277 10.70 -18.98 -31.54
CA ASP A 277 9.31 -19.42 -31.60
C ASP A 277 9.15 -20.92 -31.29
N GLU A 278 10.08 -21.76 -31.76
CA GLU A 278 10.09 -23.20 -31.44
C GLU A 278 10.22 -23.47 -29.93
N HIS A 279 11.04 -22.69 -29.20
CA HIS A 279 11.16 -22.78 -27.74
C HIS A 279 9.89 -22.31 -27.03
N ILE A 280 9.16 -21.32 -27.57
CA ILE A 280 7.85 -20.93 -27.06
C ILE A 280 6.86 -22.08 -27.22
N LEU A 281 6.81 -22.74 -28.38
CA LEU A 281 5.91 -23.87 -28.63
C LEU A 281 6.19 -25.06 -27.70
N GLN A 282 7.47 -25.35 -27.43
CA GLN A 282 7.86 -26.38 -26.45
C GLN A 282 7.39 -26.02 -25.03
N ALA A 283 7.51 -24.75 -24.62
CA ALA A 283 7.01 -24.27 -23.33
C ALA A 283 5.48 -24.40 -23.21
N LEU A 284 4.73 -24.09 -24.28
CA LEU A 284 3.28 -24.27 -24.32
C LEU A 284 2.90 -25.76 -24.21
N GLY A 285 3.64 -26.64 -24.88
CA GLY A 285 3.45 -28.09 -24.78
C GLY A 285 3.70 -28.66 -23.38
N GLU A 286 4.71 -28.15 -22.67
CA GLU A 286 4.97 -28.53 -21.25
C GLU A 286 3.80 -28.08 -20.35
N ILE A 287 3.31 -26.84 -20.52
CA ILE A 287 2.17 -26.33 -19.75
C ILE A 287 0.89 -27.14 -20.03
N ASP A 288 0.68 -27.57 -21.27
CA ASP A 288 -0.47 -28.42 -21.64
C ASP A 288 -0.40 -29.81 -21.00
N GLN A 289 0.80 -30.35 -20.73
CA GLN A 289 0.99 -31.67 -20.12
C GLN A 289 0.99 -31.62 -18.59
N GLU A 290 1.66 -30.63 -18.01
CA GLU A 290 1.92 -30.55 -16.56
C GLU A 290 0.97 -29.59 -15.82
N GLY A 291 0.25 -28.74 -16.56
CA GLY A 291 -0.61 -27.70 -16.00
C GLY A 291 0.17 -26.46 -15.56
N VAL A 292 -0.57 -25.43 -15.13
CA VAL A 292 0.00 -24.19 -14.62
C VAL A 292 0.18 -24.31 -13.10
N PRO A 293 1.39 -24.15 -12.54
CA PRO A 293 1.58 -24.12 -11.09
C PRO A 293 0.83 -22.94 -10.44
N GLU A 294 0.30 -23.09 -9.21
CA GLU A 294 -0.49 -22.05 -8.55
C GLU A 294 0.27 -20.70 -8.40
N ASP A 295 1.60 -20.74 -8.24
CA ASP A 295 2.47 -19.55 -8.15
C ASP A 295 2.86 -18.95 -9.52
N ALA A 296 2.34 -19.54 -10.60
CA ALA A 296 2.63 -19.20 -11.99
C ALA A 296 1.50 -18.48 -12.70
N GLU A 297 0.32 -18.40 -12.08
CA GLU A 297 -0.87 -17.86 -12.73
C GLU A 297 -0.70 -16.38 -13.10
N SER A 298 -1.22 -16.03 -14.29
CA SER A 298 -1.28 -14.65 -14.76
C SER A 298 -2.43 -13.90 -14.07
N THR A 299 -2.09 -12.71 -13.55
CA THR A 299 -3.02 -11.87 -12.79
C THR A 299 -3.76 -10.83 -13.63
N GLY A 300 -3.21 -10.39 -14.77
CA GLY A 300 -3.83 -9.33 -15.60
C GLY A 300 -3.83 -9.56 -17.11
N TYR A 301 -2.90 -10.36 -17.64
CA TYR A 301 -2.72 -10.57 -19.07
C TYR A 301 -2.36 -12.01 -19.37
N ASP A 302 -2.94 -12.55 -20.44
CA ASP A 302 -2.70 -13.91 -20.93
C ASP A 302 -2.05 -13.86 -22.31
N LEU A 303 -1.22 -14.85 -22.59
CA LEU A 303 -0.75 -15.18 -23.93
C LEU A 303 -1.84 -16.02 -24.62
N PHE A 304 -2.25 -15.62 -25.81
CA PHE A 304 -3.22 -16.35 -26.62
C PHE A 304 -2.50 -17.17 -27.69
N PHE A 305 -2.75 -18.48 -27.71
CA PHE A 305 -2.24 -19.37 -28.75
C PHE A 305 -3.22 -20.52 -28.99
N GLU A 306 -3.60 -20.74 -30.25
CA GLU A 306 -4.54 -21.81 -30.69
C GLU A 306 -5.84 -21.92 -29.85
N GLY A 307 -6.41 -20.77 -29.47
CA GLY A 307 -7.67 -20.73 -28.70
C GLY A 307 -7.52 -21.04 -27.20
N LYS A 308 -6.29 -21.20 -26.70
CA LYS A 308 -5.95 -21.39 -25.29
C LYS A 308 -5.23 -20.18 -24.71
N ARG A 309 -5.25 -20.08 -23.38
CA ARG A 309 -4.67 -18.98 -22.60
C ARG A 309 -3.55 -19.50 -21.71
N TYR A 310 -2.41 -18.81 -21.74
CA TYR A 310 -1.22 -19.21 -21.01
C TYR A 310 -0.62 -18.04 -20.21
N PRO A 311 -0.08 -18.25 -18.99
CA PRO A 311 0.58 -17.19 -18.25
C PRO A 311 1.87 -16.72 -18.92
N PRO A 312 1.99 -15.46 -19.38
CA PRO A 312 3.12 -15.03 -20.21
C PRO A 312 4.49 -15.16 -19.52
N LYS A 313 4.56 -14.94 -18.20
CA LYS A 313 5.82 -15.07 -17.44
C LYS A 313 6.27 -16.52 -17.29
N LEU A 314 5.33 -17.45 -17.13
CA LEU A 314 5.62 -18.88 -17.10
C LEU A 314 6.14 -19.35 -18.46
N VAL A 315 5.46 -18.95 -19.53
CA VAL A 315 5.85 -19.30 -20.91
C VAL A 315 7.28 -18.82 -21.21
N VAL A 316 7.63 -17.57 -20.89
CA VAL A 316 8.99 -17.06 -21.10
C VAL A 316 10.02 -17.79 -20.23
N SER A 317 9.68 -18.11 -18.98
CA SER A 317 10.57 -18.86 -18.08
C SER A 317 10.91 -20.26 -18.61
N LEU A 318 9.91 -20.99 -19.08
CA LEU A 318 10.06 -22.32 -19.66
C LEU A 318 10.70 -22.27 -21.05
N ALA A 319 10.43 -21.25 -21.86
CA ALA A 319 11.09 -21.11 -23.16
C ALA A 319 12.61 -20.88 -23.00
N VAL A 320 13.03 -20.17 -21.95
CA VAL A 320 14.46 -20.06 -21.59
C VAL A 320 15.03 -21.40 -21.13
N LYS A 321 14.26 -22.21 -20.37
CA LYS A 321 14.64 -23.60 -20.02
C LYS A 321 14.91 -24.44 -21.27
N TYR A 322 14.05 -24.36 -22.28
CA TYR A 322 14.26 -25.07 -23.54
C TYR A 322 15.46 -24.55 -24.35
N ALA A 323 15.71 -23.24 -24.32
CA ALA A 323 16.83 -22.63 -25.02
C ALA A 323 18.19 -22.86 -24.35
N THR A 324 18.24 -23.00 -23.02
CA THR A 324 19.50 -22.94 -22.24
C THR A 324 19.72 -24.10 -21.26
N GLY A 325 18.69 -24.90 -20.98
CA GLY A 325 18.72 -26.01 -20.02
C GLY A 325 18.23 -25.67 -18.60
N GLU A 326 18.12 -24.38 -18.25
CA GLU A 326 17.62 -23.93 -16.93
C GLU A 326 16.50 -22.87 -17.06
N PRO A 327 15.43 -22.93 -16.24
CA PRO A 327 14.34 -21.95 -16.30
C PRO A 327 14.76 -20.58 -15.76
N LEU A 328 14.30 -19.51 -16.42
CA LEU A 328 14.53 -18.15 -15.93
C LEU A 328 13.63 -17.85 -14.73
N ASP A 329 14.22 -17.46 -13.61
CA ASP A 329 13.48 -17.11 -12.40
C ASP A 329 12.47 -15.97 -12.67
N ARG A 330 11.18 -16.28 -12.52
CA ARG A 330 10.06 -15.36 -12.76
C ARG A 330 10.07 -14.13 -11.85
N ALA A 331 10.82 -14.14 -10.74
CA ALA A 331 11.00 -12.97 -9.89
C ALA A 331 12.00 -11.94 -10.44
N THR A 332 12.85 -12.34 -11.38
CA THR A 332 13.94 -11.49 -11.90
C THR A 332 13.53 -10.59 -13.05
N PHE A 333 12.29 -10.69 -13.55
CA PHE A 333 11.74 -9.86 -14.61
C PHE A 333 10.24 -9.56 -14.43
N SER A 334 9.78 -8.44 -15.00
CA SER A 334 8.39 -7.98 -14.87
C SER A 334 7.47 -8.61 -15.92
N GLY A 335 6.18 -8.75 -15.57
CA GLY A 335 5.09 -8.99 -16.51
C GLY A 335 4.19 -7.77 -16.59
N GLY A 336 3.47 -7.60 -17.70
CA GLY A 336 2.58 -6.45 -17.95
C GLY A 336 2.82 -5.80 -19.31
N GLU A 337 1.92 -4.92 -19.72
CA GLU A 337 1.80 -4.39 -21.09
C GLU A 337 3.08 -3.76 -21.66
N ALA A 338 3.86 -3.05 -20.83
CA ALA A 338 5.14 -2.43 -21.23
C ALA A 338 6.38 -3.31 -20.96
N SER A 339 6.22 -4.53 -20.44
CA SER A 339 7.32 -5.39 -20.00
C SER A 339 8.19 -5.90 -21.15
N SER A 340 9.44 -6.23 -20.85
CA SER A 340 10.37 -6.85 -21.80
C SER A 340 9.92 -8.26 -22.22
N ALA A 341 9.23 -8.98 -21.32
CA ALA A 341 8.62 -10.28 -21.62
C ALA A 341 7.54 -10.20 -22.69
N PHE A 342 6.65 -9.20 -22.62
CA PHE A 342 5.57 -9.07 -23.61
C PHE A 342 6.12 -8.60 -24.95
N ARG A 343 7.12 -7.71 -24.93
CA ARG A 343 7.84 -7.30 -26.15
C ARG A 343 8.54 -8.48 -26.84
N LEU A 344 9.13 -9.41 -26.09
CA LEU A 344 9.73 -10.63 -26.63
C LEU A 344 8.67 -11.52 -27.32
N LEU A 345 7.57 -11.82 -26.62
CA LEU A 345 6.48 -12.64 -27.15
C LEU A 345 5.87 -12.05 -28.43
N ARG A 346 5.59 -10.74 -28.42
CA ARG A 346 5.06 -10.02 -29.60
C ARG A 346 6.04 -9.99 -30.77
N ARG A 347 7.34 -9.81 -30.50
CA ARG A 347 8.39 -9.86 -31.54
C ARG A 347 8.50 -11.24 -32.18
N LEU A 348 8.24 -12.32 -31.43
CA LEU A 348 8.20 -13.70 -31.93
C LEU A 348 6.84 -14.07 -32.54
N GLY A 349 5.91 -13.13 -32.68
CA GLY A 349 4.63 -13.33 -33.36
C GLY A 349 3.48 -13.84 -32.48
N PHE A 350 3.64 -13.84 -31.15
CA PHE A 350 2.59 -14.30 -30.24
C PHE A 350 1.79 -13.14 -29.64
N GLU A 351 0.49 -13.36 -29.45
CA GLU A 351 -0.46 -12.35 -28.99
C GLU A 351 -0.61 -12.38 -27.47
N VAL A 352 -0.51 -11.21 -26.83
CA VAL A 352 -0.68 -11.05 -25.38
C VAL A 352 -1.67 -9.92 -25.14
N GLY A 353 -2.76 -10.21 -24.43
CA GLY A 353 -3.81 -9.24 -24.13
C GLY A 353 -4.42 -9.45 -22.75
N ALA A 354 -5.28 -8.53 -22.34
CA ALA A 354 -5.89 -8.55 -21.01
C ALA A 354 -6.76 -9.81 -20.84
N LYS A 355 -6.77 -10.35 -19.62
CA LYS A 355 -7.52 -11.57 -19.29
C LYS A 355 -9.03 -11.46 -19.61
N ASP A 356 -9.56 -10.25 -19.72
CA ASP A 356 -10.98 -9.98 -19.93
C ASP A 356 -11.36 -9.50 -21.34
N ASP A 357 -10.44 -9.40 -22.29
CA ASP A 357 -10.72 -8.86 -23.63
C ASP A 357 -11.14 -9.98 -24.62
N PRO A 358 -12.37 -9.99 -25.15
CA PRO A 358 -12.73 -10.79 -26.31
C PRO A 358 -12.58 -9.93 -27.57
N VAL A 359 -11.68 -10.33 -28.46
CA VAL A 359 -11.54 -9.77 -29.81
C VAL A 359 -12.88 -9.90 -30.55
N GLY A 360 -13.50 -8.77 -30.92
CA GLY A 360 -14.56 -8.69 -31.93
C GLY A 360 -15.60 -7.58 -31.78
N GLY A 361 -15.74 -6.70 -32.79
CA GLY A 361 -16.70 -5.59 -32.81
C GLY A 361 -18.15 -5.96 -33.19
N ILE A 362 -18.99 -4.97 -33.50
CA ILE A 362 -20.41 -5.15 -33.91
C ILE A 362 -20.61 -6.11 -35.11
N PRO A 363 -19.76 -6.12 -36.16
CA PRO A 363 -19.93 -7.04 -37.28
C PRO A 363 -19.88 -8.52 -36.87
N GLU A 364 -18.95 -8.86 -35.98
CA GLU A 364 -18.74 -10.23 -35.49
C GLU A 364 -19.83 -10.64 -34.49
N LEU A 365 -20.27 -9.70 -33.65
CA LEU A 365 -21.45 -9.86 -32.78
C LEU A 365 -22.68 -10.24 -33.61
N LEU A 366 -22.97 -9.51 -34.70
CA LEU A 366 -24.17 -9.71 -35.50
C LEU A 366 -24.10 -10.98 -36.35
N ASP A 367 -22.96 -11.25 -36.99
CA ASP A 367 -22.77 -12.49 -37.76
C ASP A 367 -22.97 -13.72 -36.86
N ARG A 368 -22.35 -13.73 -35.67
CA ARG A 368 -22.52 -14.82 -34.71
C ARG A 368 -23.94 -14.89 -34.16
N PHE A 369 -24.55 -13.75 -33.82
CA PHE A 369 -25.92 -13.69 -33.29
C PHE A 369 -26.96 -14.23 -34.29
N LEU A 370 -26.88 -13.83 -35.56
CA LEU A 370 -27.81 -14.27 -36.59
C LEU A 370 -27.63 -15.76 -36.94
N LYS A 371 -26.38 -16.24 -37.01
CA LYS A 371 -26.09 -17.67 -37.19
C LYS A 371 -26.68 -18.50 -36.05
N GLN A 372 -26.46 -18.08 -34.80
CA GLN A 372 -27.00 -18.80 -33.64
C GLN A 372 -28.53 -18.74 -33.60
N ALA A 373 -29.14 -17.57 -33.81
CA ALA A 373 -30.59 -17.41 -33.85
C ALA A 373 -31.26 -18.26 -34.95
N ASN A 374 -30.62 -18.41 -36.12
CA ASN A 374 -31.14 -19.21 -37.23
C ASN A 374 -30.90 -20.71 -37.06
N SER A 375 -29.74 -21.12 -36.50
CA SER A 375 -29.40 -22.54 -36.28
C SER A 375 -30.39 -23.25 -35.37
N GLY A 376 -30.94 -22.54 -34.39
CA GLY A 376 -31.99 -23.03 -33.54
C GLY A 376 -31.58 -24.19 -32.61
N THR A 377 -30.29 -24.32 -32.28
CA THR A 377 -29.77 -25.42 -31.46
C THR A 377 -29.21 -24.99 -30.10
N GLU A 378 -28.77 -23.73 -29.92
CA GLU A 378 -28.02 -23.29 -28.74
C GLU A 378 -28.56 -21.99 -28.12
N LEU A 379 -28.79 -22.02 -26.80
CA LEU A 379 -29.24 -20.85 -26.01
C LEU A 379 -28.09 -20.14 -25.26
N GLN A 380 -26.85 -20.60 -25.44
CA GLN A 380 -25.71 -20.07 -24.71
C GLN A 380 -25.33 -18.67 -25.17
N THR A 381 -25.09 -17.77 -24.23
CA THR A 381 -24.70 -16.38 -24.50
C THR A 381 -23.27 -16.09 -24.08
N GLN A 382 -22.50 -17.12 -23.69
CA GLN A 382 -21.11 -17.01 -23.30
C GLN A 382 -20.19 -16.76 -24.50
N GLY A 383 -19.23 -15.86 -24.32
CA GLY A 383 -18.25 -15.48 -25.33
C GLY A 383 -18.73 -14.44 -26.34
N TYR A 384 -19.92 -13.86 -26.16
CA TYR A 384 -20.36 -12.69 -26.92
C TYR A 384 -19.78 -11.39 -26.35
N LEU A 385 -19.75 -10.35 -27.18
CA LEU A 385 -19.37 -8.99 -26.80
C LEU A 385 -20.16 -8.56 -25.56
N LYS A 386 -19.44 -8.17 -24.50
CA LYS A 386 -20.03 -7.82 -23.19
C LYS A 386 -20.28 -6.32 -23.04
N GLU A 387 -19.58 -5.50 -23.80
CA GLU A 387 -19.63 -4.04 -23.69
C GLU A 387 -19.42 -3.40 -25.06
N TYR A 388 -20.15 -2.31 -25.34
CA TYR A 388 -19.98 -1.50 -26.55
C TYR A 388 -20.25 -0.04 -26.22
N ARG A 389 -19.29 0.84 -26.53
CA ARG A 389 -19.35 2.29 -26.26
C ARG A 389 -19.77 2.64 -24.81
N GLY A 390 -19.24 1.90 -23.83
CA GLY A 390 -19.53 2.10 -22.40
C GLY A 390 -20.85 1.51 -21.92
N LEU A 391 -21.61 0.83 -22.80
CA LEU A 391 -22.88 0.19 -22.48
C LEU A 391 -22.74 -1.32 -22.35
N ARG A 392 -23.38 -1.91 -21.33
CA ARG A 392 -23.42 -3.37 -21.14
C ARG A 392 -24.25 -4.01 -22.25
N VAL A 393 -23.64 -4.90 -23.02
CA VAL A 393 -24.33 -5.65 -24.07
C VAL A 393 -24.94 -6.91 -23.47
N ARG A 394 -26.25 -7.05 -23.61
CA ARG A 394 -27.01 -8.25 -23.22
C ARG A 394 -27.71 -8.80 -24.44
N LEU A 395 -27.86 -10.12 -24.49
CA LEU A 395 -28.61 -10.78 -25.54
C LEU A 395 -29.36 -11.98 -24.98
N SER A 396 -30.45 -12.33 -25.64
CA SER A 396 -31.27 -13.47 -25.27
C SER A 396 -31.79 -14.17 -26.50
N PHE A 397 -31.65 -15.50 -26.49
CA PHE A 397 -32.30 -16.40 -27.44
C PHE A 397 -33.54 -17.06 -26.83
N GLY A 398 -33.95 -16.73 -25.60
CA GLY A 398 -35.09 -17.33 -24.88
C GLY A 398 -34.70 -18.12 -23.61
N LYS A 399 -35.69 -18.40 -22.73
CA LYS A 399 -35.53 -19.23 -21.52
C LYS A 399 -36.22 -20.58 -21.72
N GLY A 400 -35.46 -21.68 -21.72
CA GLY A 400 -35.97 -23.05 -21.87
C GLY A 400 -36.23 -23.52 -23.32
N GLY A 401 -36.44 -22.59 -24.25
CA GLY A 401 -36.55 -22.83 -25.69
C GLY A 401 -36.27 -21.53 -26.47
N ILE A 402 -36.11 -21.64 -27.79
CA ILE A 402 -35.71 -20.47 -28.59
C ILE A 402 -36.89 -19.52 -28.78
N ALA A 403 -36.68 -18.27 -28.40
CA ALA A 403 -37.61 -17.18 -28.58
C ALA A 403 -37.90 -16.96 -30.07
N ARG A 404 -39.16 -16.62 -30.37
CA ARG A 404 -39.57 -16.18 -31.71
C ARG A 404 -38.88 -14.88 -32.13
N THR A 405 -38.55 -14.05 -31.14
CA THR A 405 -37.81 -12.80 -31.31
C THR A 405 -36.59 -12.75 -30.38
N PRO A 406 -35.45 -13.33 -30.77
CA PRO A 406 -34.17 -13.09 -30.10
C PRO A 406 -33.80 -11.62 -30.18
N TRP A 407 -33.05 -11.13 -29.20
CA TRP A 407 -32.69 -9.72 -29.13
C TRP A 407 -31.28 -9.47 -28.58
N ILE A 408 -30.74 -8.30 -28.91
CA ILE A 408 -29.55 -7.69 -28.33
C ILE A 408 -29.99 -6.35 -27.72
N ALA A 409 -29.55 -6.04 -26.50
CA ALA A 409 -29.84 -4.80 -25.78
C ALA A 409 -28.54 -4.15 -25.29
N PHE A 410 -28.48 -2.82 -25.36
CA PHE A 410 -27.34 -2.01 -24.93
C PHE A 410 -27.77 -1.19 -23.71
N LEU A 411 -27.26 -1.53 -22.53
CA LEU A 411 -27.76 -1.02 -21.24
C LEU A 411 -26.76 -0.06 -20.59
N GLY A 412 -27.20 1.16 -20.30
CA GLY A 412 -26.45 2.20 -19.57
C GLY A 412 -26.97 2.40 -18.15
N GLY A 413 -26.11 2.88 -17.24
CA GLY A 413 -26.49 3.17 -15.86
C GLY A 413 -27.17 1.99 -15.14
N GLU A 414 -28.24 2.29 -14.40
CA GLU A 414 -29.05 1.30 -13.67
C GLU A 414 -30.10 0.57 -14.53
N GLN A 415 -30.21 0.90 -15.82
CA GLN A 415 -31.22 0.33 -16.71
C GLN A 415 -31.05 -1.19 -16.89
N SER A 416 -32.17 -1.90 -16.99
CA SER A 416 -32.23 -3.34 -17.22
C SER A 416 -33.21 -3.69 -18.35
N VAL A 417 -33.21 -4.94 -18.80
CA VAL A 417 -34.15 -5.40 -19.86
C VAL A 417 -35.57 -5.63 -19.35
N THR A 418 -35.75 -5.67 -18.03
CA THR A 418 -37.04 -5.85 -17.35
C THR A 418 -37.62 -4.52 -16.87
N ASP A 419 -36.75 -3.56 -16.59
CA ASP A 419 -37.06 -2.22 -16.10
C ASP A 419 -36.08 -1.22 -16.72
N GLY A 420 -36.54 -0.50 -17.75
CA GLY A 420 -35.77 0.57 -18.37
C GLY A 420 -36.04 0.83 -19.85
N ILE A 421 -35.40 1.89 -20.35
CA ILE A 421 -35.22 2.16 -21.78
C ILE A 421 -33.81 1.81 -22.22
N TYR A 422 -33.65 1.34 -23.46
CA TYR A 422 -32.35 0.93 -24.00
C TYR A 422 -32.37 0.75 -25.53
N PRO A 423 -31.30 1.10 -26.27
CA PRO A 423 -31.16 0.68 -27.66
C PRO A 423 -31.23 -0.85 -27.74
N SER A 424 -32.01 -1.37 -28.69
CA SER A 424 -32.13 -2.82 -28.89
C SER A 424 -32.23 -3.21 -30.35
N LEU A 425 -31.70 -4.38 -30.68
CA LEU A 425 -31.86 -5.05 -31.96
C LEU A 425 -32.77 -6.26 -31.77
N LEU A 426 -33.94 -6.25 -32.40
CA LEU A 426 -34.94 -7.30 -32.35
C LEU A 426 -34.91 -8.10 -33.65
N PHE A 427 -34.70 -9.42 -33.56
CA PHE A 427 -34.68 -10.28 -34.74
C PHE A 427 -35.99 -11.06 -34.89
N PHE A 428 -36.86 -10.62 -35.79
CA PHE A 428 -38.10 -11.31 -36.13
C PHE A 428 -37.83 -12.44 -37.12
N ARG A 429 -37.56 -13.63 -36.57
CA ARG A 429 -37.09 -14.81 -37.33
C ARG A 429 -38.02 -15.22 -38.47
N GLU A 430 -39.34 -15.26 -38.23
CA GLU A 430 -40.31 -15.66 -39.26
C GLU A 430 -40.36 -14.66 -40.43
N GLN A 431 -40.05 -13.39 -40.18
CA GLN A 431 -40.10 -12.31 -41.18
C GLN A 431 -38.72 -12.04 -41.79
N GLN A 432 -37.66 -12.65 -41.25
CA GLN A 432 -36.27 -12.36 -41.62
C GLN A 432 -35.96 -10.85 -41.56
N GLN A 433 -36.43 -10.18 -40.50
CA GLN A 433 -36.17 -8.76 -40.27
C GLN A 433 -35.40 -8.55 -38.97
N LEU A 434 -34.29 -7.82 -39.05
CA LEU A 434 -33.55 -7.29 -37.90
C LEU A 434 -33.95 -5.84 -37.72
N VAL A 435 -34.58 -5.50 -36.60
CA VAL A 435 -35.13 -4.16 -36.35
C VAL A 435 -34.36 -3.50 -35.23
N LEU A 436 -33.78 -2.32 -35.50
CA LEU A 436 -33.20 -1.46 -34.49
C LEU A 436 -34.31 -0.61 -33.87
N CYS A 437 -34.36 -0.63 -32.54
CA CYS A 437 -35.42 -0.02 -31.76
C CYS A 437 -34.88 0.86 -30.64
N TYR A 438 -35.63 1.92 -30.37
CA TYR A 438 -35.63 2.59 -29.07
C TYR A 438 -36.46 1.70 -28.13
N GLY A 439 -35.76 0.81 -27.41
CA GLY A 439 -36.36 -0.23 -26.58
C GLY A 439 -37.04 0.32 -25.34
N VAL A 440 -38.19 -0.25 -25.00
CA VAL A 440 -38.97 0.01 -23.79
C VAL A 440 -39.26 -1.35 -23.16
N SER A 441 -38.99 -1.51 -21.86
CA SER A 441 -39.29 -2.75 -21.14
C SER A 441 -40.79 -3.09 -21.19
N ASP A 442 -41.11 -4.37 -21.43
CA ASP A 442 -42.49 -4.88 -21.46
C ASP A 442 -43.00 -5.32 -20.08
N GLU A 443 -42.09 -5.61 -19.13
CA GLU A 443 -42.43 -6.20 -17.82
C GLU A 443 -42.77 -5.12 -16.78
N GLU A 444 -41.95 -4.07 -16.67
CA GLU A 444 -42.20 -2.91 -15.82
C GLU A 444 -42.24 -1.62 -16.63
N THR A 445 -42.99 -0.61 -16.14
CA THR A 445 -43.08 0.70 -16.79
C THR A 445 -41.82 1.49 -16.42
N PRO A 446 -40.94 1.82 -17.38
CA PRO A 446 -39.66 2.41 -17.06
C PRO A 446 -39.82 3.83 -16.52
N HIS A 447 -39.00 4.18 -15.53
CA HIS A 447 -38.94 5.52 -14.93
C HIS A 447 -38.46 6.58 -15.93
N LEU A 448 -37.57 6.19 -16.83
CA LEU A 448 -37.01 7.02 -17.89
C LEU A 448 -37.81 6.89 -19.19
N THR A 449 -37.93 8.00 -19.93
CA THR A 449 -38.58 8.02 -21.24
C THR A 449 -37.63 8.52 -22.31
N TRP A 450 -37.80 8.07 -23.56
CA TRP A 450 -36.98 8.50 -24.70
C TRP A 450 -37.19 9.97 -25.13
N GLY A 451 -38.11 10.70 -24.48
CA GLY A 451 -38.52 12.05 -24.88
C GLY A 451 -39.31 12.09 -26.19
N GLU A 452 -39.36 13.26 -26.84
CA GLU A 452 -40.00 13.44 -28.14
C GLU A 452 -39.16 12.83 -29.28
N LEU A 453 -39.40 11.55 -29.58
CA LEU A 453 -38.88 10.90 -30.78
C LEU A 453 -39.74 11.32 -31.98
N GLY A 454 -39.29 12.31 -32.76
CA GLY A 454 -40.06 12.88 -33.86
C GLY A 454 -40.51 11.84 -34.91
N GLY A 455 -41.82 11.62 -35.01
CA GLY A 455 -42.46 10.88 -36.13
C GLY A 455 -42.16 9.38 -36.21
N VAL A 456 -41.56 8.77 -35.19
CA VAL A 456 -41.32 7.32 -35.17
C VAL A 456 -42.58 6.55 -34.81
N GLU A 457 -42.85 5.48 -35.54
CA GLU A 457 -43.95 4.57 -35.24
C GLU A 457 -43.53 3.50 -34.22
N THR A 458 -44.50 2.96 -33.47
CA THR A 458 -44.26 1.86 -32.55
C THR A 458 -43.97 0.57 -33.34
N VAL A 459 -43.23 -0.36 -32.73
CA VAL A 459 -43.02 -1.70 -33.31
C VAL A 459 -44.37 -2.38 -33.58
N ARG A 460 -45.40 -2.13 -32.76
CA ARG A 460 -46.76 -2.62 -33.00
C ARG A 460 -47.36 -2.09 -34.30
N ASP A 461 -47.28 -0.78 -34.54
CA ASP A 461 -47.88 -0.14 -35.72
C ASP A 461 -47.10 -0.48 -36.99
N TRP A 462 -45.76 -0.45 -36.94
CA TRP A 462 -44.88 -0.86 -38.04
C TRP A 462 -45.15 -2.30 -38.47
N PHE A 463 -45.22 -3.22 -37.51
CA PHE A 463 -45.43 -4.64 -37.79
C PHE A 463 -46.84 -4.90 -38.35
N LYS A 464 -47.85 -4.15 -37.89
CA LYS A 464 -49.22 -4.21 -38.41
C LYS A 464 -49.34 -3.65 -39.82
N GLY A 465 -48.68 -2.52 -40.10
CA GLY A 465 -48.63 -1.93 -41.44
C GLY A 465 -47.94 -2.82 -42.47
N ARG A 466 -46.86 -3.51 -42.07
CA ARG A 466 -46.04 -4.33 -42.98
C ARG A 466 -46.52 -5.77 -43.14
N PHE A 467 -47.04 -6.38 -42.07
CA PHE A 467 -47.39 -7.81 -42.06
C PHE A 467 -48.86 -8.10 -41.73
N GLY A 468 -49.70 -7.07 -41.52
CA GLY A 468 -51.13 -7.21 -41.27
C GLY A 468 -51.51 -7.82 -39.91
N ARG A 469 -50.55 -7.98 -39.00
CA ARG A 469 -50.73 -8.56 -37.65
C ARG A 469 -49.88 -7.81 -36.62
N THR A 470 -50.09 -8.04 -35.32
CA THR A 470 -49.29 -7.44 -34.25
C THR A 470 -48.17 -8.36 -33.77
N PRO A 471 -47.05 -7.83 -33.27
CA PRO A 471 -45.97 -8.63 -32.71
C PRO A 471 -46.35 -9.18 -31.32
N GLU A 472 -45.77 -10.30 -30.91
CA GLU A 472 -46.07 -10.94 -29.62
C GLU A 472 -45.44 -10.23 -28.41
N ARG A 473 -44.28 -9.59 -28.62
CA ARG A 473 -43.50 -8.86 -27.61
C ARG A 473 -42.89 -7.60 -28.22
N TYR A 474 -42.46 -6.68 -27.36
CA TYR A 474 -41.77 -5.43 -27.67
C TYR A 474 -42.60 -4.42 -28.46
N GLY A 475 -43.92 -4.53 -28.40
CA GLY A 475 -44.83 -3.68 -29.19
C GLY A 475 -44.85 -2.21 -28.74
N SER A 476 -44.40 -1.92 -27.52
CA SER A 476 -44.26 -0.57 -26.94
C SER A 476 -42.97 0.14 -27.35
N SER A 477 -41.99 -0.59 -27.90
CA SER A 477 -40.74 -0.02 -28.40
C SER A 477 -40.97 0.75 -29.71
N PHE A 478 -40.07 1.68 -30.05
CA PHE A 478 -40.18 2.49 -31.28
C PHE A 478 -39.17 2.04 -32.33
N VAL A 479 -39.58 2.01 -33.61
CA VAL A 479 -38.69 1.57 -34.71
C VAL A 479 -37.79 2.71 -35.16
N ARG A 480 -36.48 2.48 -35.15
CA ARG A 480 -35.47 3.39 -35.74
C ARG A 480 -35.12 3.00 -37.17
N ALA A 481 -34.81 1.72 -37.38
CA ALA A 481 -34.45 1.17 -38.69
C ALA A 481 -34.80 -0.31 -38.75
N ALA A 482 -35.02 -0.84 -39.96
CA ALA A 482 -35.31 -2.25 -40.17
C ALA A 482 -34.52 -2.78 -41.38
N TYR A 483 -33.83 -3.89 -41.17
CA TYR A 483 -32.94 -4.51 -42.15
C TYR A 483 -33.44 -5.90 -42.52
N ASP A 484 -33.43 -6.20 -43.82
CA ASP A 484 -33.74 -7.52 -44.36
C ASP A 484 -32.50 -8.41 -44.30
N VAL A 485 -32.54 -9.46 -43.48
CA VAL A 485 -31.37 -10.35 -43.28
C VAL A 485 -31.21 -11.37 -44.42
N THR A 486 -32.13 -11.41 -45.39
CA THR A 486 -31.96 -12.20 -46.62
C THR A 486 -30.99 -11.56 -47.61
N GLN A 487 -30.63 -10.30 -47.38
CA GLN A 487 -29.64 -9.54 -48.14
C GLN A 487 -28.41 -9.26 -47.26
N PRO A 488 -27.22 -9.02 -47.85
CA PRO A 488 -26.06 -8.57 -47.08
C PRO A 488 -26.40 -7.31 -46.29
N LEU A 489 -26.21 -7.36 -44.96
CA LEU A 489 -26.50 -6.22 -44.09
C LEU A 489 -25.56 -5.05 -44.41
N PRO A 490 -26.08 -3.82 -44.57
CA PRO A 490 -25.27 -2.63 -44.76
C PRO A 490 -24.59 -2.25 -43.45
N MET A 491 -23.51 -2.96 -43.10
CA MET A 491 -22.93 -2.93 -41.75
C MET A 491 -22.50 -1.53 -41.30
N ALA A 492 -21.98 -0.72 -42.22
CA ALA A 492 -21.60 0.67 -41.92
C ALA A 492 -22.82 1.55 -41.56
N GLU A 493 -23.94 1.38 -42.26
CA GLU A 493 -25.18 2.11 -41.99
C GLU A 493 -25.84 1.62 -40.70
N LEU A 494 -25.89 0.31 -40.48
CA LEU A 494 -26.44 -0.28 -39.26
C LEU A 494 -25.65 0.17 -38.03
N GLN A 495 -24.32 0.13 -38.12
CA GLN A 495 -23.48 0.57 -37.02
C GLN A 495 -23.67 2.07 -36.75
N GLN A 496 -23.79 2.90 -37.79
CA GLN A 496 -24.10 4.32 -37.64
C GLN A 496 -25.47 4.55 -37.00
N ASP A 497 -26.52 3.85 -37.45
CA ASP A 497 -27.87 3.98 -36.88
C ASP A 497 -27.91 3.53 -35.40
N LEU A 498 -27.15 2.48 -35.06
CA LEU A 498 -26.98 2.02 -33.69
C LEU A 498 -26.23 3.06 -32.84
N ASP A 499 -25.15 3.63 -33.39
CA ASP A 499 -24.37 4.66 -32.73
C ASP A 499 -25.20 5.94 -32.49
N ASP A 500 -26.04 6.34 -33.44
CA ASP A 500 -26.99 7.45 -33.29
C ASP A 500 -28.02 7.17 -32.20
N ALA A 501 -28.56 5.94 -32.15
CA ALA A 501 -29.51 5.53 -31.12
C ALA A 501 -28.86 5.53 -29.73
N ILE A 502 -27.59 5.13 -29.64
CA ILE A 502 -26.79 5.21 -28.42
C ILE A 502 -26.53 6.68 -28.01
N ASP A 503 -26.28 7.57 -28.97
CA ASP A 503 -26.08 8.99 -28.67
C ASP A 503 -27.35 9.69 -28.17
N ILE A 504 -28.53 9.29 -28.67
CA ILE A 504 -29.83 9.73 -28.15
C ILE A 504 -30.06 9.14 -26.75
N TYR A 505 -29.73 7.86 -26.56
CA TYR A 505 -29.87 7.20 -25.28
C TYR A 505 -29.00 7.85 -24.19
N ASN A 506 -27.74 8.14 -24.51
CA ASN A 506 -26.84 8.84 -23.60
C ASN A 506 -27.35 10.26 -23.27
N ARG A 507 -27.99 10.95 -24.23
CA ARG A 507 -28.65 12.24 -23.96
C ARG A 507 -29.88 12.08 -23.06
N ALA A 508 -30.69 11.04 -23.22
CA ALA A 508 -31.82 10.77 -22.34
C ALA A 508 -31.35 10.42 -20.92
N LEU A 509 -30.24 9.68 -20.79
CA LEU A 509 -29.59 9.42 -19.50
C LEU A 509 -29.02 10.70 -18.87
N SER A 510 -28.51 11.65 -19.67
CA SER A 510 -27.99 12.93 -19.19
C SER A 510 -29.06 14.02 -18.98
N ALA A 511 -30.25 13.89 -19.58
CA ALA A 511 -31.35 14.82 -19.36
C ALA A 511 -31.99 14.68 -17.97
N ASP A 512 -31.85 13.51 -17.33
CA ASP A 512 -32.07 13.32 -15.89
C ASP A 512 -31.03 14.10 -15.05
N ASP A 513 -29.79 14.23 -15.52
CA ASP A 513 -28.72 15.02 -14.86
C ASP A 513 -28.86 16.55 -15.09
N GLU A 514 -29.62 17.01 -16.10
CA GLU A 514 -29.74 18.43 -16.48
C GLU A 514 -30.98 19.15 -15.91
N ASN A 515 -31.79 18.51 -15.05
CA ASN A 515 -32.93 19.18 -14.42
C ASN A 515 -32.61 19.57 -12.96
N PRO A 516 -32.16 20.81 -12.68
CA PRO A 516 -31.68 21.22 -11.34
C PRO A 516 -32.80 21.28 -10.30
N GLN A 517 -34.06 21.16 -10.75
CA GLN A 517 -35.25 21.13 -9.91
C GLN A 517 -35.70 19.71 -9.53
N LEU A 518 -35.26 18.67 -10.25
CA LEU A 518 -35.55 17.28 -9.87
C LEU A 518 -34.44 16.68 -8.99
N GLU A 519 -33.17 17.05 -9.13
CA GLU A 519 -32.14 16.62 -8.16
C GLU A 519 -32.38 17.19 -6.75
N THR A 520 -32.98 18.40 -6.66
CA THR A 520 -33.41 18.94 -5.37
C THR A 520 -34.62 18.20 -4.81
N ASP A 521 -35.45 17.57 -5.65
CA ASP A 521 -36.56 16.73 -5.20
C ASP A 521 -36.12 15.27 -4.97
N GLU A 522 -35.22 14.64 -5.72
CA GLU A 522 -34.76 13.25 -5.49
C GLU A 522 -33.79 13.12 -4.31
N LEU A 523 -32.94 14.12 -4.08
CA LEU A 523 -32.20 14.22 -2.80
C LEU A 523 -33.16 14.49 -1.62
N GLN A 524 -34.37 15.00 -1.87
CA GLN A 524 -35.42 15.16 -0.86
C GLN A 524 -36.39 13.97 -0.78
N HIS A 525 -36.50 13.13 -1.83
CA HIS A 525 -37.42 11.99 -1.92
C HIS A 525 -36.73 10.64 -1.63
N ALA A 526 -35.39 10.56 -1.58
CA ALA A 526 -34.64 9.42 -1.03
C ALA A 526 -34.70 9.32 0.52
N HIS A 527 -35.55 10.14 1.17
CA HIS A 527 -35.62 10.28 2.62
C HIS A 527 -36.66 9.41 3.30
N THR A 528 -37.23 8.39 2.64
CA THR A 528 -37.89 7.35 3.43
C THR A 528 -36.79 6.52 4.08
N PRO A 529 -36.58 6.61 5.41
CA PRO A 529 -35.57 5.80 6.07
C PRO A 529 -35.97 4.34 5.88
N LEU A 530 -35.08 3.52 5.35
CA LEU A 530 -35.31 2.08 5.31
C LEU A 530 -35.55 1.55 6.73
N PRO A 531 -36.32 0.47 6.90
CA PRO A 531 -36.54 -0.10 8.21
C PRO A 531 -35.21 -0.48 8.88
N VAL A 532 -35.12 -0.12 10.15
CA VAL A 532 -33.96 -0.27 11.02
C VAL A 532 -34.39 -1.03 12.26
N ARG A 533 -33.63 -2.05 12.63
CA ARG A 533 -33.76 -2.76 13.91
C ARG A 533 -32.52 -2.48 14.75
N ALA A 534 -32.58 -1.45 15.57
CA ALA A 534 -31.46 -0.97 16.38
C ALA A 534 -31.28 -1.82 17.65
N ASP A 535 -30.82 -3.05 17.49
CA ASP A 535 -30.48 -3.97 18.58
C ASP A 535 -29.02 -4.41 18.44
N LEU A 536 -28.14 -3.84 19.27
CA LEU A 536 -26.71 -4.13 19.21
C LEU A 536 -26.40 -5.54 19.72
N HIS A 537 -27.14 -6.03 20.72
CA HIS A 537 -26.95 -7.37 21.26
C HIS A 537 -27.27 -8.42 20.20
N GLU A 538 -28.43 -8.31 19.56
CA GLU A 538 -28.86 -9.20 18.49
C GLU A 538 -27.91 -9.15 17.28
N ALA A 539 -27.42 -7.96 16.91
CA ALA A 539 -26.44 -7.81 15.85
C ALA A 539 -25.12 -8.55 16.17
N VAL A 540 -24.65 -8.46 17.42
CA VAL A 540 -23.45 -9.17 17.90
C VAL A 540 -23.66 -10.68 17.88
N GLU A 541 -24.80 -11.19 18.36
CA GLU A 541 -25.12 -12.61 18.33
C GLU A 541 -25.26 -13.15 16.89
N SER A 542 -25.90 -12.38 16.02
CA SER A 542 -26.06 -12.69 14.60
C SER A 542 -24.70 -12.81 13.90
N PHE A 543 -23.84 -11.80 14.06
CA PHE A 543 -22.49 -11.83 13.50
C PHE A 543 -21.63 -12.94 14.11
N GLY A 544 -21.66 -13.14 15.43
CA GLY A 544 -20.92 -14.21 16.10
C GLY A 544 -21.33 -15.60 15.61
N THR A 545 -22.63 -15.84 15.42
CA THR A 545 -23.15 -17.09 14.86
C THR A 545 -22.68 -17.30 13.42
N ALA A 546 -22.77 -16.27 12.58
CA ALA A 546 -22.33 -16.33 11.20
C ALA A 546 -20.80 -16.54 11.09
N LEU A 547 -20.03 -15.92 11.99
CA LEU A 547 -18.58 -16.08 12.08
C LEU A 547 -18.19 -17.53 12.45
N ARG A 548 -18.86 -18.13 13.44
CA ARG A 548 -18.67 -19.55 13.77
C ARG A 548 -19.01 -20.47 12.61
N ALA A 549 -20.13 -20.22 11.93
CA ALA A 549 -20.57 -21.00 10.77
C ALA A 549 -19.58 -20.89 9.59
N SER A 550 -18.89 -19.76 9.47
CA SER A 550 -17.83 -19.53 8.49
C SER A 550 -16.53 -20.30 8.77
N GLY A 551 -16.44 -20.96 9.94
CA GLY A 551 -15.25 -21.70 10.37
C GLY A 551 -14.17 -20.85 11.05
N VAL A 552 -14.50 -19.61 11.44
CA VAL A 552 -13.59 -18.72 12.18
C VAL A 552 -14.02 -18.68 13.65
N GLN A 553 -13.15 -19.14 14.55
CA GLN A 553 -13.41 -19.19 15.99
C GLN A 553 -12.18 -18.73 16.78
N PHE A 554 -12.40 -18.17 17.98
CA PHE A 554 -11.34 -17.59 18.82
C PHE A 554 -11.32 -18.26 20.20
N GLY A 555 -11.48 -19.58 20.22
CA GLY A 555 -11.47 -20.38 21.44
C GLY A 555 -12.54 -19.96 22.46
N VAL A 556 -12.18 -20.06 23.74
CA VAL A 556 -13.09 -19.78 24.88
C VAL A 556 -13.53 -18.32 24.94
N GLN A 557 -12.74 -17.40 24.37
CA GLN A 557 -13.01 -15.96 24.40
C GLN A 557 -13.79 -15.45 23.20
N HIS A 558 -14.32 -16.35 22.35
CA HIS A 558 -14.94 -15.97 21.08
C HIS A 558 -16.07 -14.95 21.24
N ASP A 559 -17.03 -15.19 22.11
CA ASP A 559 -18.19 -14.29 22.26
C ASP A 559 -17.78 -12.92 22.79
N GLU A 560 -16.97 -12.87 23.84
CA GLU A 560 -16.47 -11.61 24.38
C GLU A 560 -15.61 -10.83 23.36
N LEU A 561 -14.82 -11.53 22.53
CA LEU A 561 -14.02 -10.89 21.48
C LEU A 561 -14.91 -10.28 20.42
N VAL A 562 -15.93 -11.00 19.96
CA VAL A 562 -16.90 -10.52 18.96
C VAL A 562 -17.69 -9.33 19.50
N SER A 563 -18.22 -9.42 20.73
CA SER A 563 -18.90 -8.31 21.41
C SER A 563 -18.01 -7.06 21.47
N ALA A 564 -16.77 -7.22 21.92
CA ALA A 564 -15.84 -6.11 22.03
C ALA A 564 -15.50 -5.53 20.65
N PHE A 565 -15.27 -6.37 19.65
CA PHE A 565 -14.92 -5.97 18.28
C PHE A 565 -16.02 -5.11 17.64
N VAL A 566 -17.27 -5.58 17.70
CA VAL A 566 -18.43 -4.84 17.17
C VAL A 566 -18.67 -3.56 17.97
N ALA A 567 -18.63 -3.62 19.31
CA ALA A 567 -18.76 -2.43 20.16
C ALA A 567 -17.70 -1.36 19.82
N SER A 568 -16.47 -1.78 19.50
CA SER A 568 -15.41 -0.85 19.14
C SER A 568 -15.58 -0.21 17.76
N LEU A 569 -16.14 -0.92 16.78
CA LEU A 569 -16.50 -0.36 15.46
C LEU A 569 -17.63 0.67 15.57
N VAL A 570 -18.64 0.35 16.39
CA VAL A 570 -19.79 1.23 16.64
C VAL A 570 -19.38 2.46 17.47
N ALA A 571 -18.45 2.28 18.41
CA ALA A 571 -17.92 3.38 19.21
C ALA A 571 -17.06 4.34 18.37
N LYS A 572 -16.26 3.82 17.44
CA LYS A 572 -15.35 4.62 16.60
C LYS A 572 -15.09 3.96 15.24
N PRO A 573 -15.12 4.73 14.14
CA PRO A 573 -15.07 4.14 12.81
C PRO A 573 -13.69 3.64 12.34
N LEU A 574 -12.65 3.70 13.18
CA LEU A 574 -11.32 3.14 12.89
C LEU A 574 -10.90 2.14 13.96
N VAL A 575 -10.68 0.90 13.53
CA VAL A 575 -10.17 -0.19 14.37
C VAL A 575 -8.87 -0.73 13.78
N ILE A 576 -7.87 -0.96 14.64
CA ILE A 576 -6.58 -1.55 14.25
C ILE A 576 -6.46 -2.91 14.90
N LEU A 577 -6.31 -3.97 14.11
CA LEU A 577 -6.14 -5.34 14.57
C LEU A 577 -4.65 -5.71 14.52
N THR A 578 -4.06 -6.02 15.67
CA THR A 578 -2.64 -6.40 15.79
C THR A 578 -2.48 -7.83 16.29
N GLY A 579 -1.36 -8.47 15.96
CA GLY A 579 -1.03 -9.81 16.45
C GLY A 579 -0.17 -10.59 15.47
N LEU A 580 0.16 -11.83 15.84
CA LEU A 580 0.96 -12.73 15.00
C LEU A 580 0.29 -13.00 13.66
N SER A 581 1.09 -13.29 12.63
CA SER A 581 0.53 -13.77 11.36
C SER A 581 -0.30 -15.06 11.58
N GLY A 582 -1.43 -15.17 10.90
CA GLY A 582 -2.34 -16.31 11.05
C GLY A 582 -3.25 -16.29 12.29
N SER A 583 -3.27 -15.23 13.11
CA SER A 583 -4.14 -15.15 14.30
C SER A 583 -5.63 -14.84 14.03
N GLY A 584 -6.05 -14.78 12.76
CA GLY A 584 -7.45 -14.54 12.37
C GLY A 584 -7.86 -13.07 12.22
N LYS A 585 -6.93 -12.11 12.33
CA LYS A 585 -7.18 -10.65 12.20
C LYS A 585 -7.87 -10.27 10.89
N THR A 586 -7.26 -10.64 9.77
CA THR A 586 -7.80 -10.36 8.43
C THR A 586 -9.10 -11.13 8.20
N GLN A 587 -9.23 -12.33 8.78
CA GLN A 587 -10.45 -13.15 8.63
C GLN A 587 -11.65 -12.53 9.32
N ILE A 588 -11.58 -12.12 10.59
CA ILE A 588 -12.75 -11.49 11.26
C ILE A 588 -13.19 -10.21 10.54
N ALA A 589 -12.25 -9.41 10.03
CA ALA A 589 -12.56 -8.20 9.27
C ALA A 589 -13.29 -8.52 7.95
N ILE A 590 -12.78 -9.49 7.17
CA ILE A 590 -13.43 -9.94 5.93
C ILE A 590 -14.83 -10.50 6.22
N ARG A 591 -14.96 -11.38 7.22
CA ARG A 591 -16.26 -11.99 7.58
C ARG A 591 -17.27 -10.96 8.06
N PHE A 592 -16.82 -9.94 8.78
CA PHE A 592 -17.69 -8.82 9.15
C PHE A 592 -18.16 -8.06 7.92
N GLY A 593 -17.26 -7.73 6.98
CA GLY A 593 -17.62 -7.07 5.72
C GLY A 593 -18.59 -7.88 4.86
N GLU A 594 -18.44 -9.21 4.81
CA GLU A 594 -19.38 -10.11 4.14
C GLU A 594 -20.76 -10.14 4.84
N TRP A 595 -20.77 -10.12 6.18
CA TRP A 595 -21.99 -10.05 6.98
C TRP A 595 -22.75 -8.73 6.76
N LEU A 596 -22.07 -7.62 6.48
CA LEU A 596 -22.73 -6.35 6.11
C LEU A 596 -23.52 -6.48 4.78
N GLY A 597 -23.12 -7.41 3.92
CA GLY A 597 -23.80 -7.71 2.66
C GLY A 597 -22.90 -7.63 1.44
N LYS A 598 -23.52 -7.84 0.28
CA LYS A 598 -22.80 -7.88 -1.00
C LYS A 598 -22.21 -6.52 -1.37
N ASP A 599 -20.98 -6.53 -1.86
CA ASP A 599 -20.24 -5.35 -2.32
C ASP A 599 -20.10 -4.24 -1.25
N ARG A 600 -20.12 -4.63 0.04
CA ARG A 600 -19.94 -3.77 1.24
C ARG A 600 -18.54 -3.83 1.82
N LEU A 601 -17.64 -4.62 1.23
CA LEU A 601 -16.25 -4.79 1.66
C LEU A 601 -15.30 -4.43 0.51
N HIS A 602 -14.29 -3.63 0.81
CA HIS A 602 -13.12 -3.47 -0.04
C HIS A 602 -11.85 -3.76 0.74
N VAL A 603 -11.00 -4.65 0.22
CA VAL A 603 -9.70 -4.99 0.80
C VAL A 603 -8.62 -4.33 -0.02
N ALA A 604 -7.90 -3.40 0.60
CA ALA A 604 -6.75 -2.74 0.01
C ALA A 604 -5.47 -3.20 0.73
N ALA A 605 -4.63 -3.93 0.01
CA ALA A 605 -3.29 -4.29 0.48
C ALA A 605 -2.40 -3.05 0.44
N VAL A 606 -1.97 -2.60 1.63
CA VAL A 606 -1.04 -1.47 1.73
C VAL A 606 0.31 -1.91 1.17
N ARG A 607 0.96 -1.02 0.42
CA ARG A 607 2.27 -1.30 -0.19
C ARG A 607 3.33 -0.33 0.33
N PRO A 608 4.62 -0.71 0.35
CA PRO A 608 5.69 0.16 0.87
C PRO A 608 5.84 1.50 0.13
N ASP A 609 5.35 1.58 -1.11
CA ASP A 609 5.37 2.79 -1.96
C ASP A 609 4.23 3.78 -1.65
N TRP A 610 3.36 3.49 -0.67
CA TRP A 610 2.29 4.41 -0.26
C TRP A 610 2.86 5.59 0.54
N THR A 611 3.28 6.63 -0.17
CA THR A 611 3.98 7.79 0.41
C THR A 611 3.10 9.01 0.69
N GLY A 612 1.90 9.09 0.11
CA GLY A 612 1.00 10.23 0.21
C GLY A 612 -0.48 9.86 0.04
N ALA A 613 -1.37 10.86 0.19
CA ALA A 613 -2.82 10.66 0.23
C ALA A 613 -3.43 10.26 -1.12
N GLU A 614 -2.72 10.48 -2.21
CA GLU A 614 -3.12 10.15 -3.59
C GLU A 614 -3.52 8.68 -3.76
N VAL A 615 -2.99 7.76 -2.95
CA VAL A 615 -3.34 6.34 -3.00
C VAL A 615 -4.76 6.04 -2.49
N LEU A 616 -5.33 6.94 -1.67
CA LEU A 616 -6.69 6.84 -1.13
C LEU A 616 -7.65 7.91 -1.69
N PHE A 617 -7.13 9.05 -2.17
CA PHE A 617 -7.92 10.20 -2.64
C PHE A 617 -7.76 10.47 -4.14
N GLY A 618 -6.88 9.74 -4.83
CA GLY A 618 -6.60 9.99 -6.24
C GLY A 618 -5.96 11.34 -6.50
N TYR A 619 -5.85 11.69 -7.78
CA TYR A 619 -5.31 12.97 -8.24
C TYR A 619 -5.85 13.32 -9.63
N GLU A 620 -5.70 14.59 -10.03
CA GLU A 620 -6.06 15.04 -11.38
C GLU A 620 -5.12 14.45 -12.43
N ASP A 621 -5.70 13.80 -13.45
CA ASP A 621 -5.00 13.19 -14.57
C ASP A 621 -5.00 14.13 -15.77
N ALA A 622 -3.93 14.94 -15.87
CA ALA A 622 -3.74 15.91 -16.95
C ALA A 622 -3.48 15.29 -18.33
N LEU A 623 -3.27 13.97 -18.42
CA LEU A 623 -3.05 13.29 -19.71
C LEU A 623 -4.37 12.92 -20.40
N LYS A 624 -5.49 12.95 -19.67
CA LYS A 624 -6.82 12.64 -20.18
C LYS A 624 -7.55 13.91 -20.60
N ARG A 625 -8.47 13.76 -21.56
CA ARG A 625 -9.22 14.87 -22.14
C ARG A 625 -10.09 15.57 -21.10
N GLU A 626 -9.89 16.87 -20.97
CA GLU A 626 -10.74 17.78 -20.21
C GLU A 626 -12.11 17.94 -20.91
N LEU A 627 -13.18 17.97 -20.11
CA LEU A 627 -14.54 18.14 -20.61
C LEU A 627 -15.22 19.25 -19.80
N ASP A 628 -15.68 20.30 -20.48
CA ASP A 628 -16.31 21.48 -19.88
C ASP A 628 -15.51 22.15 -18.76
N GLY A 629 -14.19 22.29 -18.92
CA GLY A 629 -13.35 22.93 -17.91
C GLY A 629 -13.03 22.05 -16.69
N ARG A 630 -13.38 20.75 -16.73
CA ARG A 630 -13.19 19.80 -15.62
C ARG A 630 -12.14 18.75 -15.98
N PRO A 631 -11.00 18.71 -15.28
CA PRO A 631 -9.97 17.70 -15.53
C PRO A 631 -10.48 16.31 -15.16
N ALA A 632 -10.01 15.29 -15.87
CA ALA A 632 -10.22 13.91 -15.48
C ALA A 632 -9.41 13.58 -14.22
N TRP A 633 -9.86 12.59 -13.46
CA TRP A 633 -9.20 12.13 -12.24
C TRP A 633 -8.73 10.67 -12.39
N ALA A 634 -7.52 10.41 -11.88
CA ALA A 634 -7.03 9.08 -11.59
C ALA A 634 -7.60 8.64 -10.23
N VAL A 635 -8.65 7.81 -10.27
CA VAL A 635 -9.36 7.32 -9.08
C VAL A 635 -8.87 5.92 -8.73
N PRO A 636 -8.19 5.73 -7.59
CA PRO A 636 -7.79 4.42 -7.11
C PRO A 636 -9.01 3.67 -6.53
N ALA A 637 -8.93 2.33 -6.49
CA ALA A 637 -10.04 1.48 -6.02
C ALA A 637 -10.57 1.83 -4.61
N PRO A 638 -9.72 2.21 -3.61
CA PRO A 638 -10.22 2.69 -2.32
C PRO A 638 -11.07 3.95 -2.43
N LEU A 639 -10.71 4.91 -3.31
CA LEU A 639 -11.51 6.12 -3.51
C LEU A 639 -12.85 5.81 -4.16
N GLU A 640 -12.85 4.98 -5.20
CA GLU A 640 -14.08 4.53 -5.85
C GLU A 640 -15.04 3.87 -4.84
N PHE A 641 -14.50 3.05 -3.94
CA PHE A 641 -15.28 2.44 -2.85
C PHE A 641 -15.79 3.46 -1.83
N ILE A 642 -14.98 4.46 -1.46
CA ILE A 642 -15.40 5.56 -0.57
C ILE A 642 -16.54 6.36 -1.23
N LEU A 643 -16.44 6.68 -2.53
CA LEU A 643 -17.47 7.38 -3.29
C LEU A 643 -18.77 6.58 -3.39
N LYS A 644 -18.66 5.25 -3.52
CA LYS A 644 -19.83 4.36 -3.43
C LYS A 644 -20.51 4.45 -2.06
N ALA A 645 -19.74 4.51 -0.97
CA ALA A 645 -20.29 4.70 0.38
C ALA A 645 -20.95 6.07 0.57
N VAL A 646 -20.40 7.13 -0.06
CA VAL A 646 -21.02 8.46 -0.10
C VAL A 646 -22.37 8.43 -0.83
N ALA A 647 -22.44 7.73 -1.96
CA ALA A 647 -23.67 7.63 -2.78
C ALA A 647 -24.77 6.78 -2.14
N ASP A 648 -24.41 5.83 -1.25
CA ASP A 648 -25.36 4.96 -0.55
C ASP A 648 -25.25 5.12 0.98
N PRO A 649 -25.75 6.25 1.54
CA PRO A 649 -25.60 6.56 2.95
C PRO A 649 -26.45 5.67 3.86
N GLN A 650 -27.41 4.88 3.35
CA GLN A 650 -28.32 4.09 4.19
C GLN A 650 -27.73 2.72 4.58
N HIS A 651 -26.64 2.30 3.95
CA HIS A 651 -26.01 0.99 4.21
C HIS A 651 -24.56 1.15 4.70
N PRO A 652 -24.10 0.29 5.63
CA PRO A 652 -22.72 0.31 6.11
C PRO A 652 -21.74 -0.29 5.09
N TYR A 653 -20.53 0.23 5.10
CA TYR A 653 -19.41 -0.20 4.27
C TYR A 653 -18.16 -0.41 5.14
N LEU A 654 -17.29 -1.33 4.72
CA LEU A 654 -16.03 -1.62 5.37
C LEU A 654 -14.85 -1.51 4.38
N LEU A 655 -13.92 -0.60 4.68
CA LEU A 655 -12.61 -0.54 4.04
C LEU A 655 -11.59 -1.25 4.92
N LEU A 656 -11.04 -2.36 4.43
CA LEU A 656 -9.98 -3.12 5.09
C LEU A 656 -8.61 -2.73 4.49
N LEU A 657 -7.74 -2.16 5.31
CA LEU A 657 -6.35 -1.86 4.98
C LEU A 657 -5.47 -2.98 5.52
N ASP A 658 -5.11 -3.93 4.65
CA ASP A 658 -4.31 -5.08 5.03
C ASP A 658 -2.82 -4.70 5.11
N GLU A 659 -2.15 -5.14 6.18
CA GLU A 659 -0.76 -4.79 6.51
C GLU A 659 -0.52 -3.27 6.55
N MET A 660 -1.40 -2.57 7.26
CA MET A 660 -1.42 -1.11 7.34
C MET A 660 -0.06 -0.52 7.73
N ASN A 661 0.73 -1.21 8.57
CA ASN A 661 2.05 -0.78 9.03
C ASN A 661 3.19 -0.97 8.02
N LEU A 662 2.93 -1.50 6.82
CA LEU A 662 3.94 -1.66 5.77
C LEU A 662 4.42 -0.33 5.18
N ALA A 663 3.60 0.72 5.28
CA ALA A 663 3.95 2.09 4.93
C ALA A 663 3.76 3.04 6.11
N HIS A 664 4.29 4.27 6.00
CA HIS A 664 4.08 5.30 7.01
C HIS A 664 2.62 5.77 7.03
N VAL A 665 1.82 5.18 7.91
CA VAL A 665 0.37 5.42 7.99
C VAL A 665 0.00 6.88 8.16
N GLU A 666 0.77 7.65 8.93
CA GLU A 666 0.50 9.08 9.08
C GLU A 666 0.63 9.90 7.79
N ARG A 667 1.27 9.39 6.73
CA ARG A 667 1.44 10.11 5.47
C ARG A 667 0.25 9.89 4.55
N TYR A 668 -0.02 8.65 4.16
CA TYR A 668 -1.10 8.35 3.22
C TYR A 668 -2.50 8.44 3.84
N PHE A 669 -2.60 8.33 5.17
CA PHE A 669 -3.87 8.32 5.89
C PHE A 669 -4.21 9.67 6.54
N ALA A 670 -3.39 10.70 6.33
CA ALA A 670 -3.51 11.99 7.00
C ALA A 670 -4.88 12.66 6.80
N ASP A 671 -5.36 12.70 5.55
CA ASP A 671 -6.62 13.34 5.18
C ASP A 671 -7.84 12.57 5.69
N VAL A 672 -7.78 11.23 5.72
CA VAL A 672 -8.80 10.38 6.35
C VAL A 672 -8.92 10.72 7.84
N LEU A 673 -7.79 10.74 8.56
CA LEU A 673 -7.77 11.05 9.99
C LEU A 673 -8.30 12.45 10.30
N SER A 674 -8.03 13.42 9.42
CA SER A 674 -8.50 14.80 9.53
C SER A 674 -10.01 14.91 9.25
N GLY A 675 -10.48 14.27 8.16
CA GLY A 675 -11.88 14.27 7.75
C GLY A 675 -12.80 13.59 8.76
N MET A 676 -12.38 12.43 9.28
CA MET A 676 -13.13 11.69 10.31
C MET A 676 -13.33 12.49 11.61
N GLU A 677 -12.41 13.38 11.96
CA GLU A 677 -12.46 14.13 13.21
C GLU A 677 -13.14 15.48 13.08
N SER A 678 -12.83 16.22 12.01
CA SER A 678 -13.33 17.58 11.81
C SER A 678 -14.74 17.61 11.21
N GLY A 679 -15.17 16.51 10.57
CA GLY A 679 -16.39 16.46 9.76
C GLY A 679 -16.35 17.36 8.52
N GLN A 680 -15.20 17.99 8.24
CA GLN A 680 -15.05 18.90 7.11
C GLN A 680 -14.99 18.12 5.79
N PRO A 681 -15.47 18.71 4.69
CA PRO A 681 -15.34 18.12 3.37
C PRO A 681 -13.89 17.84 2.99
N CYS A 682 -13.56 16.58 2.69
CA CYS A 682 -12.21 16.14 2.37
C CYS A 682 -12.15 15.22 1.15
N ILE A 683 -13.18 14.40 0.92
CA ILE A 683 -13.24 13.49 -0.22
C ILE A 683 -13.55 14.29 -1.49
N PRO A 684 -12.82 14.15 -2.60
CA PRO A 684 -13.16 14.83 -3.85
C PRO A 684 -14.53 14.33 -4.36
N ASN A 685 -15.43 15.25 -4.71
CA ASN A 685 -16.80 14.92 -5.11
C ASN A 685 -16.87 14.50 -6.58
N LEU A 686 -16.42 13.27 -6.86
CA LEU A 686 -16.26 12.74 -8.20
C LEU A 686 -17.47 11.90 -8.63
N HIS A 687 -17.78 11.96 -9.92
CA HIS A 687 -18.69 11.06 -10.61
C HIS A 687 -18.00 10.50 -11.85
N LYS A 688 -18.36 9.29 -12.24
CA LYS A 688 -17.83 8.64 -13.42
C LYS A 688 -18.71 9.00 -14.62
N GLY A 689 -18.16 9.74 -15.57
CA GLY A 689 -18.85 10.11 -16.80
C GLY A 689 -19.02 8.94 -17.76
N ALA A 690 -19.87 9.11 -18.78
CA ALA A 690 -20.13 8.10 -19.81
C ALA A 690 -18.88 7.73 -20.64
N ASP A 691 -17.86 8.58 -20.66
CA ASP A 691 -16.54 8.30 -21.26
C ASP A 691 -15.62 7.46 -20.36
N GLY A 692 -16.14 6.94 -19.25
CA GLY A 692 -15.41 6.15 -18.27
C GLY A 692 -14.45 6.96 -17.39
N CYS A 693 -14.38 8.28 -17.56
CA CYS A 693 -13.49 9.15 -16.80
C CYS A 693 -14.18 9.77 -15.60
N TRP A 694 -13.49 9.80 -14.46
CA TRP A 694 -13.97 10.45 -13.24
C TRP A 694 -13.73 11.95 -13.31
N ARG A 695 -14.74 12.76 -12.96
CA ARG A 695 -14.65 14.22 -12.90
C ARG A 695 -15.43 14.77 -11.73
N LEU A 696 -15.14 16.00 -11.33
CA LEU A 696 -15.93 16.72 -10.33
C LEU A 696 -17.38 16.89 -10.82
N ARG A 697 -18.35 16.67 -9.91
CA ARG A 697 -19.78 16.89 -10.19
C ARG A 697 -20.03 18.36 -10.57
N VAL A 698 -20.89 18.57 -11.57
CA VAL A 698 -21.31 19.93 -11.97
C VAL A 698 -22.22 20.52 -10.89
N GLY A 699 -22.03 21.78 -10.54
CA GLY A 699 -22.94 22.49 -9.63
C GLY A 699 -22.91 22.04 -8.15
N ALA A 700 -22.05 21.08 -7.80
CA ALA A 700 -21.89 20.59 -6.44
C ALA A 700 -20.58 21.08 -5.81
N GLU A 701 -20.51 21.03 -4.48
CA GLU A 701 -19.26 21.29 -3.75
C GLU A 701 -18.15 20.34 -4.24
N PRO A 702 -16.92 20.83 -4.48
CA PRO A 702 -15.83 20.03 -5.05
C PRO A 702 -15.35 18.93 -4.09
N ARG A 703 -15.71 19.01 -2.81
CA ARG A 703 -15.41 18.01 -1.81
C ARG A 703 -16.65 17.69 -0.97
N VAL A 704 -16.72 16.47 -0.48
CA VAL A 704 -17.75 15.99 0.44
C VAL A 704 -17.12 15.50 1.75
N PRO A 705 -17.86 15.54 2.87
CA PRO A 705 -17.41 14.98 4.14
C PRO A 705 -17.10 13.49 4.05
N PHE A 706 -16.29 13.00 4.98
CA PHE A 706 -16.03 11.57 5.09
C PHE A 706 -17.34 10.82 5.43
N PRO A 707 -17.70 9.74 4.70
CA PRO A 707 -18.99 9.06 4.87
C PRO A 707 -19.13 8.42 6.27
N ARG A 708 -20.20 8.78 7.00
CA ARG A 708 -20.47 8.23 8.36
C ARG A 708 -20.96 6.78 8.37
N ASN A 709 -21.12 6.15 7.21
CA ASN A 709 -21.40 4.72 7.03
C ASN A 709 -20.17 3.90 6.66
N LEU A 710 -18.98 4.50 6.58
CA LEU A 710 -17.77 3.79 6.27
C LEU A 710 -16.96 3.51 7.54
N TRP A 711 -16.79 2.24 7.85
CA TRP A 711 -15.81 1.77 8.83
C TRP A 711 -14.49 1.43 8.15
N ILE A 712 -13.40 1.61 8.89
CA ILE A 712 -12.05 1.28 8.45
C ILE A 712 -11.43 0.33 9.45
N ILE A 713 -10.94 -0.80 8.95
CA ILE A 713 -10.15 -1.74 9.73
C ILE A 713 -8.74 -1.80 9.15
N GLY A 714 -7.72 -1.60 9.98
CA GLY A 714 -6.32 -1.81 9.61
C GLY A 714 -5.77 -3.06 10.27
N THR A 715 -5.11 -3.95 9.53
CA THR A 715 -4.41 -5.10 10.13
C THR A 715 -2.92 -4.80 10.27
N VAL A 716 -2.30 -5.32 11.34
CA VAL A 716 -0.89 -5.13 11.66
C VAL A 716 -0.26 -6.43 12.11
N ASN A 717 0.81 -6.80 11.41
CA ASN A 717 1.67 -7.91 11.78
C ASN A 717 2.78 -7.40 12.72
N VAL A 718 2.95 -8.09 13.84
CA VAL A 718 3.91 -7.74 14.90
C VAL A 718 5.33 -8.22 14.57
N ASP A 719 5.47 -9.10 13.58
CA ASP A 719 6.63 -9.99 13.45
C ASP A 719 7.71 -9.50 12.45
N GLU A 720 7.57 -8.30 11.88
CA GLU A 720 8.46 -7.80 10.81
C GLU A 720 8.85 -6.32 10.96
N THR A 721 10.00 -5.96 10.37
CA THR A 721 10.58 -4.59 10.31
C THR A 721 9.63 -3.59 9.65
N THR A 722 8.71 -3.03 10.43
CA THR A 722 7.61 -2.19 9.95
C THR A 722 7.58 -0.84 10.68
N TYR A 723 6.82 0.11 10.16
CA TYR A 723 6.76 1.44 10.72
C TYR A 723 5.87 1.48 11.96
N MET A 724 6.39 2.05 13.06
CA MET A 724 5.57 2.32 14.25
C MET A 724 4.51 3.37 13.93
N PHE A 725 3.30 3.19 14.48
CA PHE A 725 2.28 4.23 14.40
C PHE A 725 2.64 5.42 15.27
N SER A 726 2.39 6.62 14.74
CA SER A 726 2.38 7.82 15.56
C SER A 726 1.21 7.85 16.56
N PRO A 727 1.35 8.57 17.69
CA PRO A 727 0.25 8.82 18.63
C PRO A 727 -1.01 9.38 17.96
N LYS A 728 -0.85 10.12 16.86
CA LYS A 728 -1.96 10.71 16.09
C LYS A 728 -2.90 9.64 15.53
N VAL A 729 -2.35 8.52 15.04
CA VAL A 729 -3.14 7.41 14.51
C VAL A 729 -3.80 6.64 15.66
N LEU A 730 -3.02 6.30 16.69
CA LEU A 730 -3.49 5.48 17.82
C LEU A 730 -4.57 6.18 18.66
N ASP A 731 -4.51 7.51 18.84
CA ASP A 731 -5.58 8.29 19.47
C ASP A 731 -6.90 8.21 18.69
N ARG A 732 -6.81 8.05 17.36
CA ARG A 732 -7.96 7.99 16.45
C ARG A 732 -8.50 6.58 16.22
N ALA A 733 -7.86 5.54 16.76
CA ALA A 733 -8.27 4.16 16.58
C ALA A 733 -8.71 3.48 17.90
N ASN A 734 -9.48 2.40 17.79
CA ASN A 734 -9.51 1.35 18.81
C ASN A 734 -8.53 0.25 18.38
N THR A 735 -7.66 -0.19 19.28
CA THR A 735 -6.71 -1.27 18.94
C THR A 735 -7.16 -2.60 19.53
N PHE A 736 -7.16 -3.66 18.73
CA PHE A 736 -7.46 -5.02 19.15
C PHE A 736 -6.23 -5.89 18.96
N GLU A 737 -5.82 -6.57 20.01
CA GLU A 737 -4.70 -7.48 19.96
C GLU A 737 -5.20 -8.93 19.93
N PHE A 738 -4.86 -9.65 18.86
CA PHE A 738 -5.15 -11.06 18.66
C PHE A 738 -3.95 -11.88 19.13
N ARG A 739 -4.19 -12.73 20.13
CA ARG A 739 -3.25 -13.75 20.59
C ARG A 739 -3.86 -15.11 20.33
N VAL A 740 -3.01 -16.04 19.89
CA VAL A 740 -3.37 -17.44 19.72
C VAL A 740 -2.87 -18.18 20.95
N HIS A 741 -3.78 -18.69 21.78
CA HIS A 741 -3.39 -19.57 22.89
C HIS A 741 -3.17 -20.98 22.36
N SER A 742 -2.31 -21.76 23.02
CA SER A 742 -2.07 -23.17 22.63
C SER A 742 -3.35 -24.00 22.66
N SER A 743 -4.33 -23.63 23.49
CA SER A 743 -5.66 -24.24 23.54
C SER A 743 -6.51 -23.99 22.29
N ASP A 744 -6.20 -22.95 21.52
CA ASP A 744 -6.95 -22.55 20.32
C ASP A 744 -6.47 -23.29 19.06
N LEU A 745 -5.32 -23.98 19.14
CA LEU A 745 -4.75 -24.81 18.07
C LEU A 745 -5.42 -26.20 18.07
N LEU A 746 -6.67 -26.25 17.62
CA LEU A 746 -7.44 -27.49 17.51
C LEU A 746 -7.02 -28.33 16.29
N ILE A 747 -7.23 -29.65 16.38
CA ILE A 747 -6.79 -30.66 15.39
C ILE A 747 -7.59 -30.58 14.07
N GLU A 748 -8.80 -30.01 14.09
CA GLU A 748 -9.66 -29.84 12.91
C GLU A 748 -9.51 -28.44 12.30
N VAL A 749 -8.57 -28.27 11.36
CA VAL A 749 -8.40 -27.02 10.62
C VAL A 749 -9.23 -27.06 9.34
N ALA A 750 -10.46 -26.56 9.40
CA ALA A 750 -11.27 -26.31 8.21
C ALA A 750 -10.87 -24.97 7.57
N LYS A 751 -10.77 -24.91 6.24
CA LYS A 751 -10.58 -23.63 5.53
C LYS A 751 -11.80 -22.73 5.79
N PRO A 752 -11.61 -21.45 6.19
CA PRO A 752 -12.71 -20.51 6.35
C PRO A 752 -13.54 -20.37 5.07
N ARG A 753 -14.86 -20.30 5.21
CA ARG A 753 -15.82 -20.08 4.12
C ARG A 753 -16.39 -18.67 4.20
N PRO A 754 -16.98 -18.12 3.12
CA PRO A 754 -17.68 -16.85 3.18
C PRO A 754 -18.76 -16.84 4.27
N CYS A 755 -18.90 -15.70 4.94
CA CYS A 755 -19.95 -15.44 5.92
C CYS A 755 -21.27 -15.18 5.20
N GLU A 756 -22.39 -15.70 5.71
CA GLU A 756 -23.71 -15.35 5.21
C GLU A 756 -24.05 -13.89 5.57
N PRO A 757 -24.67 -13.12 4.67
CA PRO A 757 -25.13 -11.77 4.97
C PRO A 757 -26.09 -11.74 6.17
N GLY A 758 -25.90 -10.75 7.04
CA GLY A 758 -26.82 -10.47 8.13
C GLY A 758 -28.16 -9.94 7.63
N ASP A 759 -29.15 -10.02 8.52
CA ASP A 759 -30.44 -9.35 8.33
C ASP A 759 -30.20 -7.85 8.08
N GLN A 760 -30.73 -7.34 6.97
CA GLN A 760 -30.44 -5.98 6.53
C GLN A 760 -31.02 -4.91 7.46
N GLU A 761 -32.10 -5.20 8.20
CA GLU A 761 -32.63 -4.28 9.21
C GLU A 761 -31.71 -4.21 10.43
N LEU A 762 -31.10 -5.34 10.85
CA LEU A 762 -30.10 -5.37 11.92
C LEU A 762 -28.81 -4.67 11.51
N VAL A 763 -28.34 -4.92 10.29
CA VAL A 763 -27.13 -4.29 9.75
C VAL A 763 -27.31 -2.76 9.67
N ARG A 764 -28.47 -2.29 9.21
CA ARG A 764 -28.81 -0.85 9.25
C ARG A 764 -29.02 -0.35 10.68
N GLY A 765 -29.53 -1.20 11.58
CA GLY A 765 -29.58 -1.02 13.03
C GLY A 765 -28.25 -0.62 13.62
N LEU A 766 -27.24 -1.45 13.36
CA LEU A 766 -25.87 -1.24 13.81
C LEU A 766 -25.31 0.11 13.33
N LEU A 767 -25.56 0.46 12.07
CA LEU A 767 -25.16 1.75 11.50
C LEU A 767 -25.89 2.92 12.16
N SER A 768 -27.19 2.78 12.44
CA SER A 768 -27.97 3.82 13.09
C SER A 768 -27.45 4.12 14.49
N ILE A 769 -27.09 3.08 15.26
CA ILE A 769 -26.47 3.23 16.59
C ILE A 769 -25.10 3.93 16.46
N ALA A 770 -24.28 3.53 15.49
CA ALA A 770 -22.95 4.11 15.29
C ALA A 770 -22.99 5.61 14.93
N ARG A 771 -24.02 6.04 14.18
CA ARG A 771 -24.22 7.44 13.75
C ARG A 771 -24.81 8.34 14.83
N ASP A 772 -25.45 7.77 15.84
CA ASP A 772 -26.00 8.53 16.94
C ASP A 772 -24.90 8.85 17.97
N ASP A 773 -24.37 10.07 17.92
CA ASP A 773 -23.38 10.56 18.88
C ASP A 773 -23.95 10.63 20.32
N GLY A 774 -25.27 10.77 20.46
CA GLY A 774 -26.01 10.85 21.71
C GLY A 774 -26.36 9.50 22.35
N TRP A 775 -26.22 8.39 21.62
CA TRP A 775 -26.73 7.06 22.03
C TRP A 775 -26.41 6.67 23.48
N HIS A 776 -25.16 6.86 23.91
CA HIS A 776 -24.69 6.58 25.28
C HIS A 776 -25.33 7.44 26.38
N ARG A 777 -25.95 8.57 26.05
CA ARG A 777 -26.69 9.42 27.00
C ARG A 777 -28.11 8.91 27.21
N GLU A 778 -28.69 8.34 26.16
CA GLU A 778 -30.03 7.75 26.19
C GLU A 778 -29.99 6.32 26.75
N HIS A 779 -28.85 5.64 26.56
CA HIS A 779 -28.54 4.31 27.09
C HIS A 779 -27.31 4.40 28.02
N PRO A 780 -27.44 5.06 29.18
CA PRO A 780 -26.33 5.21 30.10
C PRO A 780 -25.97 3.86 30.70
N ASN A 781 -24.67 3.58 30.77
CA ASN A 781 -24.19 2.38 31.41
C ASN A 781 -24.64 2.32 32.88
N ALA A 782 -25.11 1.17 33.35
CA ALA A 782 -25.65 1.03 34.71
C ALA A 782 -24.63 1.40 35.80
N ALA A 783 -23.34 1.23 35.49
CA ALA A 783 -22.20 1.56 36.32
C ALA A 783 -21.39 2.78 35.82
N ALA A 784 -21.99 3.65 35.01
CA ALA A 784 -21.34 4.86 34.47
C ALA A 784 -20.70 5.74 35.57
N GLY A 785 -21.34 5.83 36.74
CA GLY A 785 -20.82 6.56 37.89
C GLY A 785 -19.52 5.95 38.42
N GLU A 786 -19.49 4.62 38.62
CA GLU A 786 -18.27 3.92 39.05
C GLU A 786 -17.17 4.01 37.98
N LEU A 787 -17.50 3.76 36.71
CA LEU A 787 -16.52 3.83 35.62
C LEU A 787 -15.89 5.23 35.50
N SER A 788 -16.69 6.29 35.61
CA SER A 788 -16.21 7.68 35.62
C SER A 788 -15.19 7.92 36.74
N VAL A 789 -15.44 7.37 37.94
CA VAL A 789 -14.49 7.44 39.07
C VAL A 789 -13.21 6.67 38.72
N ARG A 790 -13.30 5.45 38.21
CA ARG A 790 -12.13 4.64 37.82
C ARG A 790 -11.29 5.29 36.72
N LEU A 791 -11.94 5.89 35.72
CA LEU A 791 -11.26 6.62 34.64
C LEU A 791 -10.55 7.88 35.17
N ARG A 792 -11.14 8.60 36.13
CA ARG A 792 -10.47 9.75 36.78
C ARG A 792 -9.27 9.31 37.61
N GLN A 793 -9.36 8.19 38.32
CA GLN A 793 -8.22 7.60 39.05
C GLN A 793 -7.09 7.20 38.08
N LEU A 794 -7.44 6.57 36.96
CA LEU A 794 -6.48 6.25 35.92
C LEU A 794 -5.84 7.50 35.32
N HIS A 795 -6.63 8.55 35.07
CA HIS A 795 -6.12 9.84 34.63
C HIS A 795 -5.13 10.42 35.64
N GLU A 796 -5.50 10.49 36.92
CA GLU A 796 -4.63 10.97 38.00
C GLU A 796 -3.31 10.20 38.07
N LEU A 797 -3.36 8.87 37.95
CA LEU A 797 -2.18 8.01 37.92
C LEU A 797 -1.25 8.36 36.74
N LEU A 798 -1.81 8.56 35.54
CA LEU A 798 -1.04 8.88 34.34
C LEU A 798 -0.49 10.31 34.33
N SER A 799 -1.21 11.27 34.93
CA SER A 799 -0.79 12.68 35.02
C SER A 799 0.53 12.85 35.77
N ARG A 800 0.83 11.98 36.74
CA ARG A 800 2.11 12.01 37.48
C ARG A 800 3.33 11.80 36.57
N TYR A 801 3.12 11.18 35.42
CA TYR A 801 4.17 10.85 34.46
C TYR A 801 4.09 11.66 33.16
N ASN A 802 3.23 12.68 33.09
CA ASN A 802 2.93 13.43 31.85
C ASN A 802 2.41 12.51 30.72
N LEU A 803 1.59 11.52 31.07
CA LEU A 803 0.97 10.55 30.15
C LEU A 803 -0.57 10.60 30.20
N GLU A 804 -1.12 11.67 30.75
CA GLU A 804 -2.55 11.88 30.89
C GLU A 804 -3.30 11.91 29.55
N PHE A 805 -4.61 11.72 29.63
CA PHE A 805 -5.50 11.79 28.48
C PHE A 805 -6.55 12.89 28.66
N GLY A 806 -6.88 13.57 27.57
CA GLY A 806 -7.86 14.65 27.56
C GLY A 806 -9.31 14.18 27.50
N HIS A 807 -10.22 15.16 27.43
CA HIS A 807 -11.67 14.94 27.39
C HIS A 807 -12.14 14.02 26.25
N ARG A 808 -11.45 14.02 25.10
CA ARG A 808 -11.78 13.16 23.96
C ARG A 808 -11.72 11.69 24.34
N LEU A 809 -10.60 11.22 24.90
CA LEU A 809 -10.48 9.82 25.31
C LEU A 809 -11.50 9.47 26.39
N PHE A 810 -11.73 10.39 27.33
CA PHE A 810 -12.74 10.18 28.38
C PHE A 810 -14.14 9.98 27.78
N TYR A 811 -14.54 10.83 26.83
CA TYR A 811 -15.81 10.70 26.10
C TYR A 811 -15.88 9.36 25.35
N GLU A 812 -14.83 9.01 24.61
CA GLU A 812 -14.77 7.74 23.87
C GLU A 812 -14.83 6.51 24.78
N ALA A 813 -14.19 6.56 25.94
CA ALA A 813 -14.23 5.49 26.93
C ALA A 813 -15.63 5.31 27.52
N MET A 814 -16.34 6.40 27.83
CA MET A 814 -17.72 6.35 28.31
C MET A 814 -18.68 5.85 27.24
N ARG A 815 -18.54 6.31 25.99
CA ARG A 815 -19.33 5.82 24.85
C ARG A 815 -19.10 4.32 24.62
N PHE A 816 -17.84 3.90 24.60
CA PHE A 816 -17.48 2.48 24.45
C PHE A 816 -18.04 1.62 25.58
N ALA A 817 -18.10 2.12 26.81
CA ALA A 817 -18.65 1.40 27.94
C ALA A 817 -20.16 1.13 27.83
N SER A 818 -20.95 2.13 27.44
CA SER A 818 -22.38 1.93 27.17
C SER A 818 -22.60 0.90 26.05
N LEU A 819 -21.86 1.03 24.95
CA LEU A 819 -21.95 0.09 23.82
C LEU A 819 -21.48 -1.33 24.18
N SER A 820 -20.47 -1.44 25.04
CA SER A 820 -19.96 -2.75 25.49
C SER A 820 -20.96 -3.46 26.40
N GLU A 821 -21.64 -2.74 27.29
CA GLU A 821 -22.69 -3.31 28.15
C GLU A 821 -23.84 -3.86 27.29
N GLU A 822 -24.30 -3.09 26.32
CA GLU A 822 -25.33 -3.50 25.37
C GLU A 822 -24.89 -4.68 24.49
N ALA A 823 -23.62 -4.71 24.08
CA ALA A 823 -23.02 -5.85 23.37
C ALA A 823 -22.82 -7.10 24.25
N GLY A 824 -23.21 -7.08 25.53
CA GLY A 824 -23.15 -8.22 26.46
C GLY A 824 -21.97 -8.22 27.45
N ILE A 825 -21.14 -7.16 27.48
CA ILE A 825 -20.00 -7.02 28.39
C ILE A 825 -20.40 -6.14 29.59
N GLY A 826 -21.13 -6.71 30.55
CA GLY A 826 -21.74 -5.92 31.64
C GLY A 826 -20.85 -5.60 32.86
N ARG A 827 -19.74 -6.32 33.09
CA ARG A 827 -18.92 -6.09 34.29
C ARG A 827 -18.02 -4.87 34.11
N VAL A 828 -18.07 -3.92 35.05
CA VAL A 828 -17.20 -2.71 35.08
C VAL A 828 -15.73 -3.07 34.90
N GLY A 829 -15.26 -4.11 35.61
CA GLY A 829 -13.89 -4.59 35.47
C GLY A 829 -13.57 -5.03 34.04
N ALA A 830 -14.46 -5.78 33.38
CA ALA A 830 -14.26 -6.23 32.00
C ALA A 830 -14.23 -5.05 31.02
N ILE A 831 -15.14 -4.09 31.15
CA ILE A 831 -15.16 -2.87 30.33
C ILE A 831 -13.86 -2.07 30.54
N MET A 832 -13.47 -1.86 31.80
CA MET A 832 -12.26 -1.12 32.14
C MET A 832 -11.01 -1.84 31.60
N ASP A 833 -10.98 -3.16 31.66
CA ASP A 833 -9.89 -3.99 31.14
C ASP A 833 -9.72 -3.76 29.63
N ARG A 834 -10.83 -3.75 28.89
CA ARG A 834 -10.84 -3.42 27.44
C ARG A 834 -10.45 -1.96 27.18
N ILE A 835 -10.92 -0.99 27.96
CA ILE A 835 -10.52 0.42 27.78
C ILE A 835 -9.01 0.58 27.97
N VAL A 836 -8.45 0.03 29.04
CA VAL A 836 -7.00 0.11 29.29
C VAL A 836 -6.22 -0.57 28.17
N MET A 837 -6.67 -1.76 27.74
CA MET A 837 -6.05 -2.52 26.67
C MET A 837 -6.10 -1.82 25.30
N GLN A 838 -7.25 -1.26 24.92
CA GLN A 838 -7.50 -0.76 23.56
C GLN A 838 -7.15 0.72 23.36
N LYS A 839 -7.14 1.52 24.44
CA LYS A 839 -6.96 2.98 24.38
C LYS A 839 -5.78 3.53 25.17
N ILE A 840 -5.40 2.88 26.27
CA ILE A 840 -4.40 3.43 27.20
C ILE A 840 -3.02 2.84 26.91
N LEU A 841 -2.87 1.52 27.05
CA LEU A 841 -1.61 0.82 26.78
C LEU A 841 -1.04 1.08 25.38
N PRO A 842 -1.85 1.22 24.32
CA PRO A 842 -1.32 1.47 22.99
C PRO A 842 -0.61 2.81 22.83
N ARG A 843 -0.96 3.79 23.67
CA ARG A 843 -0.32 5.11 23.66
C ARG A 843 1.03 5.10 24.38
N LEU A 844 1.36 4.03 25.09
CA LEU A 844 2.59 3.91 25.85
C LEU A 844 3.67 3.27 24.97
N HIS A 845 4.58 4.10 24.47
CA HIS A 845 5.74 3.66 23.71
C HIS A 845 6.94 4.55 24.04
N GLY A 846 8.13 3.97 24.02
CA GLY A 846 9.36 4.68 24.33
C GLY A 846 10.36 3.87 25.13
N SER A 847 11.40 4.57 25.58
CA SER A 847 12.50 3.97 26.33
C SER A 847 12.14 3.68 27.79
N ARG A 848 12.94 2.82 28.41
CA ARG A 848 12.80 2.38 29.80
C ARG A 848 12.67 3.52 30.79
N ARG A 849 13.51 4.56 30.64
CA ARG A 849 13.49 5.75 31.50
C ARG A 849 12.12 6.43 31.55
N ARG A 850 11.38 6.41 30.44
CA ARG A 850 10.06 7.03 30.33
C ARG A 850 8.95 6.10 30.83
N LEU A 851 9.04 4.80 30.55
CA LEU A 851 7.90 3.88 30.69
C LEU A 851 7.93 2.96 31.91
N GLU A 852 9.09 2.73 32.55
CA GLU A 852 9.17 1.68 33.58
C GLU A 852 8.26 1.99 34.78
N LEU A 853 8.33 3.20 35.34
CA LEU A 853 7.47 3.60 36.45
C LEU A 853 5.97 3.66 36.06
N PRO A 854 5.56 4.31 34.94
CA PRO A 854 4.17 4.29 34.53
C PRO A 854 3.60 2.88 34.30
N LEU A 855 4.37 1.98 33.67
CA LEU A 855 3.89 0.62 33.43
C LEU A 855 3.82 -0.19 34.72
N LEU A 856 4.71 0.03 35.69
CA LEU A 856 4.60 -0.57 37.02
C LEU A 856 3.35 -0.08 37.75
N ALA A 857 3.08 1.22 37.73
CA ALA A 857 1.89 1.81 38.32
C ALA A 857 0.60 1.28 37.64
N LEU A 858 0.60 1.17 36.31
CA LEU A 858 -0.52 0.60 35.55
C LEU A 858 -0.71 -0.89 35.80
N ALA A 859 0.37 -1.65 35.94
CA ALA A 859 0.29 -3.07 36.29
C ALA A 859 -0.33 -3.24 37.68
N GLN A 860 0.07 -2.44 38.67
CA GLN A 860 -0.56 -2.47 40.00
C GLN A 860 -2.03 -2.03 39.95
N PHE A 861 -2.34 -0.95 39.24
CA PHE A 861 -3.72 -0.51 39.03
C PHE A 861 -4.58 -1.60 38.39
N SER A 862 -4.04 -2.30 37.39
CA SER A 862 -4.74 -3.39 36.68
C SER A 862 -4.88 -4.64 37.55
N ARG A 863 -3.97 -4.87 38.49
CA ARG A 863 -4.05 -5.98 39.44
C ARG A 863 -5.12 -5.74 40.50
N ASP A 864 -5.09 -4.58 41.15
CA ASP A 864 -5.81 -4.34 42.40
C ASP A 864 -7.07 -3.48 42.25
N LEU A 865 -7.20 -2.72 41.15
CA LEU A 865 -8.26 -1.73 40.89
C LEU A 865 -8.60 -0.88 42.14
N PRO A 866 -7.61 -0.19 42.72
CA PRO A 866 -7.72 0.37 44.07
C PRO A 866 -8.77 1.49 44.14
N ASN A 867 -9.34 1.69 45.33
CA ASN A 867 -10.31 2.77 45.58
C ASN A 867 -9.66 4.17 45.66
N ALA A 868 -8.33 4.26 45.75
CA ALA A 868 -7.56 5.51 45.71
C ALA A 868 -6.16 5.24 45.10
N VAL A 869 -5.56 6.25 44.44
CA VAL A 869 -4.22 6.14 43.84
C VAL A 869 -3.16 6.33 44.94
N ALA A 870 -2.37 5.29 45.25
CA ALA A 870 -1.30 5.32 46.26
C ALA A 870 -0.22 6.39 45.96
N SER A 871 0.49 6.92 46.96
CA SER A 871 1.61 7.86 46.77
C SER A 871 2.87 7.15 46.24
N ASP A 872 3.67 7.83 45.41
CA ASP A 872 4.83 7.26 44.71
C ASP A 872 5.88 6.64 45.65
N ASP A 873 5.98 7.13 46.89
CA ASP A 873 6.88 6.61 47.94
C ASP A 873 6.60 5.14 48.33
N LEU A 874 5.44 4.61 47.93
CA LEU A 874 5.01 3.23 48.18
C LEU A 874 5.10 2.33 46.94
N LEU A 875 5.48 2.84 45.76
CA LEU A 875 5.80 2.00 44.60
C LEU A 875 7.12 1.32 44.91
N PRO A 876 7.13 0.10 45.46
CA PRO A 876 8.39 -0.47 45.86
C PRO A 876 9.16 -0.74 44.57
N THR A 877 10.48 -0.81 44.66
CA THR A 877 11.33 -1.53 43.70
C THR A 877 11.00 -3.04 43.72
N ALA A 878 9.75 -3.39 44.02
CA ALA A 878 9.21 -4.72 44.14
C ALA A 878 9.36 -5.38 42.79
N MET A 879 10.07 -6.49 42.86
CA MET A 879 10.12 -7.49 41.83
C MET A 879 8.67 -7.86 41.51
N VAL A 880 8.14 -7.36 40.39
CA VAL A 880 6.91 -7.88 39.77
C VAL A 880 7.23 -9.26 39.17
N GLU A 881 7.87 -10.11 39.96
CA GLU A 881 8.26 -11.45 39.61
C GLU A 881 7.05 -12.38 39.75
N GLU A 882 6.70 -12.94 38.60
CA GLU A 882 6.29 -14.33 38.40
C GLU A 882 5.12 -14.88 39.25
N ALA A 883 3.90 -14.52 38.80
CA ALA A 883 2.65 -15.31 38.77
C ALA A 883 1.60 -15.16 39.90
N PRO A 884 0.28 -15.40 39.63
CA PRO A 884 -0.34 -15.86 38.38
C PRO A 884 -1.26 -14.82 37.69
N GLU A 885 -1.51 -15.06 36.40
CA GLU A 885 -2.52 -14.42 35.55
C GLU A 885 -3.96 -14.52 36.12
N LEU A 886 -4.18 -15.45 37.06
CA LEU A 886 -5.45 -15.69 37.74
C LEU A 886 -5.62 -14.77 38.97
N GLY A 887 -6.58 -13.85 38.88
CA GLY A 887 -7.07 -13.07 40.02
C GLY A 887 -6.82 -11.55 39.94
N ALA A 888 -6.17 -11.05 38.89
CA ALA A 888 -6.11 -9.61 38.62
C ALA A 888 -7.50 -9.05 38.31
N ALA A 889 -7.79 -7.83 38.76
CA ALA A 889 -9.06 -7.16 38.49
C ALA A 889 -9.26 -6.84 36.99
N LEU A 890 -8.17 -6.50 36.29
CA LEU A 890 -8.10 -6.24 34.84
C LEU A 890 -7.08 -7.22 34.21
N PRO A 891 -7.45 -8.50 33.98
CA PRO A 891 -6.49 -9.54 33.62
C PRO A 891 -5.79 -9.32 32.28
N VAL A 892 -6.49 -8.81 31.25
CA VAL A 892 -5.93 -8.64 29.90
C VAL A 892 -4.92 -7.48 29.87
N ALA A 893 -5.30 -6.34 30.45
CA ALA A 893 -4.47 -5.16 30.59
C ALA A 893 -3.27 -5.41 31.50
N TYR A 894 -3.47 -6.12 32.62
CA TYR A 894 -2.36 -6.52 33.50
C TYR A 894 -1.34 -7.36 32.73
N THR A 895 -1.80 -8.41 32.05
CA THR A 895 -0.92 -9.30 31.28
C THR A 895 -0.12 -8.53 30.24
N LYS A 896 -0.77 -7.63 29.48
CA LYS A 896 -0.08 -6.78 28.52
C LYS A 896 0.94 -5.84 29.18
N ALA A 897 0.57 -5.16 30.27
CA ALA A 897 1.49 -4.28 30.99
C ALA A 897 2.75 -5.02 31.48
N ILE A 898 2.60 -6.26 31.97
CA ILE A 898 3.73 -7.11 32.36
C ILE A 898 4.60 -7.48 31.16
N ARG A 899 4.01 -7.84 30.01
CA ARG A 899 4.79 -8.14 28.79
C ARG A 899 5.54 -6.90 28.31
N MET A 900 4.88 -5.74 28.27
CA MET A 900 5.53 -4.47 27.95
C MET A 900 6.67 -4.17 28.92
N LEU A 901 6.52 -4.40 30.22
CA LEU A 901 7.60 -4.25 31.21
C LEU A 901 8.76 -5.23 30.96
N ARG A 902 8.47 -6.48 30.63
CA ARG A 902 9.49 -7.50 30.31
C ARG A 902 10.27 -7.10 29.07
N SER A 903 9.59 -6.72 27.99
CA SER A 903 10.25 -6.22 26.78
C SER A 903 11.03 -4.94 27.05
N LEU A 904 10.45 -3.98 27.78
CA LEU A 904 11.13 -2.74 28.17
C LEU A 904 12.43 -2.99 28.95
N ARG A 905 12.44 -3.98 29.84
CA ARG A 905 13.63 -4.35 30.62
C ARG A 905 14.66 -5.10 29.77
N ALA A 906 14.21 -5.96 28.85
CA ALA A 906 15.08 -6.74 27.98
C ALA A 906 15.69 -5.90 26.85
N ASN A 907 14.86 -5.12 26.16
CA ASN A 907 15.19 -4.41 24.93
C ASN A 907 15.45 -2.90 25.14
N GLN A 908 15.33 -2.39 26.37
CA GLN A 908 15.34 -0.96 26.73
C GLN A 908 14.21 -0.11 26.13
N PHE A 909 13.43 -0.67 25.21
CA PHE A 909 12.28 -0.07 24.55
C PHE A 909 11.04 -0.96 24.69
N ALA A 910 9.86 -0.36 24.73
CA ALA A 910 8.60 -1.07 24.52
C ALA A 910 7.65 -0.23 23.67
N SER A 911 6.80 -0.92 22.93
CA SER A 911 5.73 -0.31 22.13
C SER A 911 4.42 -1.07 22.32
N PHE A 912 3.34 -0.60 21.70
CA PHE A 912 2.04 -1.26 21.80
C PHE A 912 1.96 -2.64 21.13
N THR A 913 2.95 -3.00 20.30
CA THR A 913 3.01 -4.28 19.58
C THR A 913 3.44 -5.44 20.47
N GLU A 914 3.86 -5.20 21.71
CA GLU A 914 4.41 -6.18 22.66
C GLU A 914 3.41 -7.18 23.27
#